data_AF-A0A7W1H0R7-F1
#
_entry.id   AF-A0A7W1H0R7-F1
#
_cell.length_a   1.000
_cell.length_b   1.000
_cell.length_c   1.000
_cell.angle_alpha   90.00
_cell.angle_beta   90.00
_cell.angle_gamma   90.00
#
_symmetry.space_group_name_H-M   'P 1'
#
loop_
_entity.id
_entity.type
_entity.pdbx_description
1 polymer ?
#
loop_
_entity_poly.entity_id
_entity_poly.type
_entity_poly.pdbx_seq_one_letter_code
_entity_poly.pdbx_strand_id
1 'polypeptide(L)'
;MRQPALPKFVFPYVSAVAALMLATACQTATPAPAPAPSVSTSRDDIAPPRPPAGWLALIGEYGPDSAVTIVLERDNQLWLHSASGDIPLVATSDTVFTAANGPRRRVIFQRAPTGRVARLLVGETPLARRQVGPESGNQLVIIPVRPMDELRREALDAQPPVERGTFLPSDLVELTTLDSTIKLEIRYATSNNLFSTPFYSQARAFLQRPAAEALVRVNAALRPRGYGLLVHDGYRPWSVTKMFWDATPDEKRIFVADPALGSKHNRGAAVDLTLYDLTTGAPVEMVATYDETSPRSSPSYPGGTSRQRWHRELLRRAMEAERFAVFEEEWWHYDYADWQKYPIGTADFERLAGARSQASSRIDERVVDSIVAAGMRQQRLVGLSVALVRGGRIELAKGYGASSLEPSVPVDTGTRFSIGSVTKQFVAALALLLQEDGKLSVNDTVSKWYPRLTRSREITLLDLIQHVSGYRDYYPLDYVNREMSKTTTAEHIMQKYGTLPLDFDPGTRWSYSNTGYTILGRVLERVGGKPLEALLDERIFRPLGMLQTMYEPTRPERRASGFVSWALGEMEPALLEGQGWIGAAGGIWSTASDIARWDIALMRPGFLTPASREVLFGERILRDSIPTGYAGGLGVAQSQGRTVFQHGGATSGFSATNVFIPGDTAAVVLLSNTDQNISAAPFSRMVSPPRSTAPPAPRRTQTAMTPPTPRGDG
;
A
#
# COMPACT_ATOMS: atom_id res chain seq x y z
N MET A 1 32.87 -42.82 30.58
CA MET A 1 33.18 -41.54 31.26
C MET A 1 33.08 -40.42 30.24
N ARG A 2 32.29 -39.40 30.53
CA ARG A 2 31.94 -38.28 29.64
C ARG A 2 32.98 -37.16 29.78
N GLN A 3 33.42 -36.59 28.65
CA GLN A 3 34.17 -35.33 28.63
C GLN A 3 33.19 -34.13 28.71
N PRO A 4 33.54 -33.04 29.41
CA PRO A 4 32.63 -31.94 29.67
C PRO A 4 32.59 -30.93 28.51
N ALA A 5 31.40 -30.40 28.26
CA ALA A 5 31.10 -29.39 27.26
C ALA A 5 31.49 -27.98 27.75
N LEU A 6 32.07 -27.19 26.85
CA LEU A 6 32.33 -25.75 27.02
C LEU A 6 31.03 -24.93 26.84
N PRO A 7 30.82 -23.87 27.63
CA PRO A 7 29.58 -23.10 27.61
C PRO A 7 29.53 -22.08 26.46
N LYS A 8 28.36 -22.03 25.81
CA LYS A 8 27.96 -21.00 24.85
C LYS A 8 27.58 -19.73 25.60
N PHE A 9 28.30 -18.63 25.37
CA PHE A 9 27.87 -17.29 25.77
C PHE A 9 26.98 -16.70 24.68
N VAL A 10 25.70 -16.53 25.00
CA VAL A 10 24.72 -15.76 24.22
C VAL A 10 24.29 -14.58 25.09
N PHE A 11 24.48 -13.37 24.59
CA PHE A 11 24.04 -12.12 25.20
C PHE A 11 22.50 -12.01 25.20
N PRO A 12 21.84 -11.72 26.34
CA PRO A 12 20.43 -11.34 26.38
C PRO A 12 20.27 -9.87 26.78
N TYR A 13 19.65 -9.05 25.93
CA TYR A 13 19.11 -7.74 26.31
C TYR A 13 17.76 -7.51 25.62
N VAL A 14 16.75 -8.30 26.00
CA VAL A 14 15.33 -7.96 25.82
C VAL A 14 14.57 -8.53 27.02
N SER A 15 14.25 -7.70 28.00
CA SER A 15 13.07 -7.78 28.90
C SER A 15 13.35 -7.11 30.24
N ALA A 16 13.02 -5.83 30.38
CA ALA A 16 12.90 -5.17 31.70
C ALA A 16 12.11 -3.85 31.64
N VAL A 17 10.89 -3.82 31.10
CA VAL A 17 9.89 -2.77 31.42
C VAL A 17 8.48 -3.36 31.32
N ALA A 18 8.12 -4.22 32.25
CA ALA A 18 6.75 -4.71 32.45
C ALA A 18 6.55 -5.16 33.90
N ALA A 19 6.79 -4.26 34.86
CA ALA A 19 6.46 -4.49 36.27
C ALA A 19 6.54 -3.19 37.11
N LEU A 20 5.75 -2.17 36.76
CA LEU A 20 5.34 -1.12 37.71
C LEU A 20 4.21 -0.31 37.07
N MET A 21 2.99 -0.45 37.60
CA MET A 21 1.79 0.42 37.48
C MET A 21 0.52 -0.45 37.62
N LEU A 22 0.37 -1.07 38.79
CA LEU A 22 -0.84 -1.75 39.23
C LEU A 22 -0.98 -1.50 40.73
N ALA A 23 -1.45 -0.31 41.10
CA ALA A 23 -2.11 0.02 42.38
C ALA A 23 -2.27 1.54 42.53
N THR A 24 -3.37 2.11 42.04
CA THR A 24 -4.14 3.21 42.67
C THR A 24 -5.24 3.66 41.70
N ALA A 25 -6.49 3.35 42.02
CA ALA A 25 -7.66 4.25 41.92
C ALA A 25 -8.93 3.42 42.10
N CYS A 26 -9.35 3.28 43.36
CA CYS A 26 -10.72 2.95 43.71
C CYS A 26 -11.51 4.27 43.76
N GLN A 27 -12.80 4.21 43.39
CA GLN A 27 -13.86 5.23 43.57
C GLN A 27 -13.89 6.40 42.59
N THR A 28 -14.78 6.32 41.59
CA THR A 28 -16.05 7.09 41.55
C THR A 28 -16.96 6.45 40.49
N ALA A 29 -18.13 5.98 40.89
CA ALA A 29 -19.15 5.45 40.00
C ALA A 29 -19.89 6.60 39.30
N THR A 30 -19.86 6.64 37.97
CA THR A 30 -20.77 7.45 37.14
C THR A 30 -22.05 6.65 36.85
N PRO A 31 -23.25 7.28 36.86
CA PRO A 31 -24.51 6.59 36.68
C PRO A 31 -24.68 6.09 35.24
N ALA A 32 -25.39 4.97 35.08
CA ALA A 32 -25.71 4.37 33.79
C ALA A 32 -26.48 5.35 32.87
N PRO A 33 -26.23 5.35 31.55
CA PRO A 33 -26.99 6.18 30.62
C PRO A 33 -28.44 5.68 30.53
N ALA A 34 -29.37 6.63 30.47
CA ALA A 34 -30.80 6.36 30.33
C ALA A 34 -31.12 5.57 29.04
N PRO A 35 -32.14 4.69 29.05
CA PRO A 35 -32.52 3.95 27.85
C PRO A 35 -32.98 4.91 26.75
N ALA A 36 -32.50 4.67 25.53
CA ALA A 36 -32.91 5.42 24.34
C ALA A 36 -34.43 5.33 24.12
N PRO A 37 -35.07 6.40 23.62
CA PRO A 37 -36.51 6.41 23.40
C PRO A 37 -36.91 5.35 22.37
N SER A 38 -37.99 4.61 22.66
CA SER A 38 -38.59 3.62 21.77
C SER A 38 -39.05 4.28 20.48
N VAL A 39 -38.34 4.02 19.38
CA VAL A 39 -38.76 4.44 18.04
C VAL A 39 -39.87 3.51 17.56
N SER A 40 -41.05 4.08 17.36
CA SER A 40 -42.17 3.46 16.65
C SER A 40 -41.73 3.01 15.26
N THR A 41 -41.62 1.71 15.01
CA THR A 41 -41.23 1.16 13.70
C THR A 41 -42.39 1.26 12.71
N SER A 42 -42.23 2.04 11.65
CA SER A 42 -43.15 2.04 10.51
C SER A 42 -43.14 0.65 9.84
N ARG A 43 -44.23 0.25 9.16
CA ARG A 43 -44.22 -0.94 8.27
C ARG A 43 -43.13 -0.86 7.20
N ASP A 44 -42.68 0.34 6.85
CA ASP A 44 -41.61 0.57 5.87
C ASP A 44 -40.20 0.24 6.38
N ASP A 45 -40.03 0.07 7.69
CA ASP A 45 -38.73 -0.24 8.31
C ASP A 45 -38.37 -1.73 8.33
N ILE A 46 -39.29 -2.62 7.92
CA ILE A 46 -39.07 -4.07 7.89
C ILE A 46 -38.77 -4.54 6.48
N ALA A 47 -37.62 -5.20 6.29
CA ALA A 47 -37.24 -5.78 5.01
C ALA A 47 -38.24 -6.87 4.57
N PRO A 48 -38.79 -6.83 3.33
CA PRO A 48 -39.68 -7.85 2.80
C PRO A 48 -39.06 -9.26 2.85
N PRO A 49 -39.81 -10.35 3.06
CA PRO A 49 -39.25 -11.70 3.11
C PRO A 49 -38.53 -12.08 1.81
N ARG A 50 -37.60 -13.04 1.87
CA ARG A 50 -37.01 -13.60 0.65
C ARG A 50 -38.05 -14.46 -0.07
N PRO A 51 -38.21 -14.34 -1.40
CA PRO A 51 -39.13 -15.20 -2.14
C PRO A 51 -38.62 -16.64 -2.23
N PRO A 52 -39.49 -17.60 -2.60
CA PRO A 52 -39.08 -18.98 -2.85
C PRO A 52 -37.92 -19.06 -3.84
N ALA A 53 -36.89 -19.87 -3.54
CA ALA A 53 -35.68 -19.97 -4.36
C ALA A 53 -35.97 -20.33 -5.83
N GLY A 54 -36.99 -21.14 -6.08
CA GLY A 54 -37.43 -21.51 -7.44
C GLY A 54 -37.92 -20.33 -8.29
N TRP A 55 -38.39 -19.24 -7.67
CA TRP A 55 -38.92 -18.07 -8.37
C TRP A 55 -37.82 -17.12 -8.85
N LEU A 56 -36.67 -17.09 -8.19
CA LEU A 56 -35.54 -16.22 -8.58
C LEU A 56 -35.13 -16.47 -10.03
N ALA A 57 -35.21 -17.72 -10.50
CA ALA A 57 -34.90 -18.09 -11.88
C ALA A 57 -35.95 -17.60 -12.91
N LEU A 58 -37.17 -17.30 -12.47
CA LEU A 58 -38.31 -16.86 -13.30
C LEU A 58 -38.36 -15.34 -13.45
N ILE A 59 -37.87 -14.61 -12.45
CA ILE A 59 -37.79 -13.14 -12.45
C ILE A 59 -36.82 -12.66 -13.55
N GLY A 60 -37.21 -11.60 -14.25
CA GLY A 60 -36.44 -11.02 -15.35
C GLY A 60 -37.33 -10.46 -16.46
N GLU A 61 -36.73 -10.05 -17.56
CA GLU A 61 -37.44 -9.45 -18.69
C GLU A 61 -37.64 -10.43 -19.84
N TYR A 62 -38.76 -10.28 -20.54
CA TYR A 62 -39.19 -11.13 -21.64
C TYR A 62 -39.77 -10.29 -22.78
N GLY A 63 -39.62 -10.75 -24.02
CA GLY A 63 -40.18 -10.12 -25.21
C GLY A 63 -39.23 -9.17 -25.96
N PRO A 64 -39.68 -8.59 -27.08
CA PRO A 64 -38.88 -7.68 -27.90
C PRO A 64 -38.70 -6.30 -27.23
N ASP A 65 -37.71 -5.53 -27.68
CA ASP A 65 -37.45 -4.17 -27.16
C ASP A 65 -38.66 -3.24 -27.26
N SER A 66 -39.51 -3.43 -28.28
CA SER A 66 -40.73 -2.65 -28.48
C SER A 66 -41.87 -2.98 -27.50
N ALA A 67 -41.79 -4.10 -26.76
CA ALA A 67 -42.86 -4.58 -25.90
C ALA A 67 -42.32 -5.47 -24.76
N VAL A 68 -41.49 -4.89 -23.90
CA VAL A 68 -40.89 -5.60 -22.77
C VAL A 68 -41.95 -5.96 -21.73
N THR A 69 -41.96 -7.23 -21.31
CA THR A 69 -42.72 -7.73 -20.16
C THR A 69 -41.75 -8.13 -19.05
N ILE A 70 -41.92 -7.58 -17.86
CA ILE A 70 -41.07 -7.84 -16.70
C ILE A 70 -41.82 -8.80 -15.77
N VAL A 71 -41.23 -9.97 -15.51
CA VAL A 71 -41.65 -10.84 -14.42
C VAL A 71 -40.94 -10.38 -13.17
N LEU A 72 -41.70 -9.94 -12.17
CA LEU A 72 -41.17 -9.44 -10.90
C LEU A 72 -41.86 -10.14 -9.74
N GLU A 73 -41.22 -10.15 -8.58
CA GLU A 73 -41.87 -10.57 -7.33
C GLU A 73 -42.31 -9.34 -6.56
N ARG A 74 -43.58 -9.31 -6.13
CA ARG A 74 -44.17 -8.31 -5.26
C ARG A 74 -45.12 -8.97 -4.26
N ASP A 75 -44.95 -8.67 -2.98
CA ASP A 75 -45.76 -9.17 -1.86
C ASP A 75 -45.88 -10.69 -1.82
N ASN A 76 -44.75 -11.39 -2.06
CA ASN A 76 -44.66 -12.84 -2.12
C ASN A 76 -45.57 -13.46 -3.20
N GLN A 77 -45.75 -12.74 -4.30
CA GLN A 77 -46.45 -13.18 -5.50
C GLN A 77 -45.67 -12.74 -6.75
N LEU A 78 -45.69 -13.54 -7.83
CA LEU A 78 -45.15 -13.12 -9.11
C LEU A 78 -46.15 -12.26 -9.88
N TRP A 79 -45.65 -11.27 -10.61
CA TRP A 79 -46.45 -10.35 -11.41
C TRP A 79 -45.86 -10.24 -12.82
N LEU A 80 -46.73 -10.05 -13.80
CA LEU A 80 -46.37 -9.54 -15.13
C LEU A 80 -46.55 -8.03 -15.12
N HIS A 81 -45.46 -7.30 -15.30
CA HIS A 81 -45.45 -5.86 -15.49
C HIS A 81 -45.19 -5.54 -16.95
N SER A 82 -46.03 -4.72 -17.56
CA SER A 82 -45.93 -4.32 -18.96
C SER A 82 -46.57 -2.95 -19.16
N ALA A 83 -46.45 -2.39 -20.38
CA ALA A 83 -47.18 -1.17 -20.75
C ALA A 83 -48.72 -1.28 -20.58
N SER A 84 -49.27 -2.50 -20.58
CA SER A 84 -50.70 -2.75 -20.37
C SER A 84 -51.14 -2.84 -18.89
N GLY A 85 -50.18 -2.71 -17.96
CA GLY A 85 -50.41 -2.76 -16.52
C GLY A 85 -49.84 -4.01 -15.85
N ASP A 86 -50.10 -4.11 -14.54
CA ASP A 86 -49.62 -5.15 -13.63
C ASP A 86 -50.66 -6.27 -13.50
N ILE A 87 -50.24 -7.52 -13.73
CA ILE A 87 -51.11 -8.70 -13.64
C ILE A 87 -50.52 -9.72 -12.65
N PRO A 88 -51.24 -10.09 -11.58
CA PRO A 88 -50.74 -11.07 -10.63
C PRO A 88 -50.82 -12.49 -11.19
N LEU A 89 -49.82 -13.30 -10.85
CA LEU A 89 -49.69 -14.69 -11.22
C LEU A 89 -50.00 -15.60 -10.03
N VAL A 90 -50.85 -16.59 -10.26
CA VAL A 90 -51.16 -17.64 -9.27
C VAL A 90 -50.49 -18.94 -9.71
N ALA A 91 -49.62 -19.49 -8.87
CA ALA A 91 -48.88 -20.70 -9.18
C ALA A 91 -49.82 -21.91 -9.30
N THR A 92 -49.64 -22.70 -10.35
CA THR A 92 -50.27 -24.02 -10.55
C THR A 92 -49.24 -25.15 -10.45
N SER A 93 -47.98 -24.86 -10.81
CA SER A 93 -46.78 -25.67 -10.56
C SER A 93 -45.55 -24.77 -10.61
N ASP A 94 -44.35 -25.32 -10.44
CA ASP A 94 -43.08 -24.56 -10.45
C ASP A 94 -42.82 -23.73 -11.72
N THR A 95 -43.47 -24.08 -12.84
CA THR A 95 -43.28 -23.41 -14.14
C THR A 95 -44.58 -22.96 -14.80
N VAL A 96 -45.73 -23.20 -14.17
CA VAL A 96 -47.05 -22.89 -14.73
C VAL A 96 -47.84 -22.04 -13.76
N PHE A 97 -48.34 -20.91 -14.26
CA PHE A 97 -49.09 -19.92 -13.52
C PHE A 97 -50.37 -19.54 -14.27
N THR A 98 -51.31 -18.91 -13.58
CA THR A 98 -52.53 -18.33 -14.16
C THR A 98 -52.57 -16.83 -13.90
N ALA A 99 -52.82 -16.04 -14.94
CA ALA A 99 -53.03 -14.58 -14.85
C ALA A 99 -54.46 -14.25 -14.37
N ALA A 100 -54.60 -13.33 -13.40
CA ALA A 100 -55.86 -13.13 -12.67
C ALA A 100 -56.97 -12.36 -13.43
N ASN A 101 -56.69 -11.64 -14.52
CA ASN A 101 -57.69 -10.83 -15.25
C ASN A 101 -57.91 -11.33 -16.70
N GLY A 102 -59.14 -11.78 -17.03
CA GLY A 102 -59.53 -12.33 -18.35
C GLY A 102 -59.49 -13.87 -18.41
N PRO A 103 -59.93 -14.54 -19.51
CA PRO A 103 -60.14 -16.00 -19.54
C PRO A 103 -58.83 -16.73 -19.21
N ARG A 104 -58.66 -17.11 -17.94
CA ARG A 104 -57.51 -17.78 -17.29
C ARG A 104 -56.32 -18.02 -18.22
N ARG A 105 -55.63 -16.94 -18.64
CA ARG A 105 -54.52 -17.05 -19.58
C ARG A 105 -53.39 -17.77 -18.86
N ARG A 106 -53.06 -18.96 -19.34
CA ARG A 106 -52.00 -19.80 -18.80
C ARG A 106 -50.66 -19.14 -19.10
N VAL A 107 -49.82 -19.04 -18.07
CA VAL A 107 -48.47 -18.47 -18.15
C VAL A 107 -47.47 -19.58 -17.89
N ILE A 108 -46.65 -19.92 -18.88
CA ILE A 108 -45.74 -21.09 -18.81
C ILE A 108 -44.30 -20.63 -19.01
N PHE A 109 -43.46 -20.88 -18.02
CA PHE A 109 -42.01 -20.70 -18.10
C PHE A 109 -41.37 -21.95 -18.68
N GLN A 110 -40.72 -21.82 -19.82
CA GLN A 110 -40.08 -22.95 -20.46
C GLN A 110 -38.57 -22.85 -20.34
N ARG A 111 -37.98 -23.95 -19.88
CA ARG A 111 -36.54 -24.08 -19.68
C ARG A 111 -35.87 -24.63 -20.94
N ALA A 112 -34.67 -24.14 -21.22
CA ALA A 112 -33.77 -24.75 -22.19
C ALA A 112 -33.22 -26.10 -21.66
N PRO A 113 -32.56 -26.91 -22.51
CA PRO A 113 -31.84 -28.11 -22.07
C PRO A 113 -30.80 -27.85 -20.96
N THR A 114 -30.31 -26.62 -20.87
CA THR A 114 -29.40 -26.15 -19.80
C THR A 114 -30.08 -25.96 -18.44
N GLY A 115 -31.40 -26.16 -18.34
CA GLY A 115 -32.19 -25.94 -17.13
C GLY A 115 -32.57 -24.48 -16.86
N ARG A 116 -32.00 -23.52 -17.61
CA ARG A 116 -32.33 -22.08 -17.50
C ARG A 116 -33.64 -21.77 -18.20
N VAL A 117 -34.43 -20.84 -17.66
CA VAL A 117 -35.64 -20.34 -18.31
C VAL A 117 -35.23 -19.59 -19.58
N ALA A 118 -35.76 -20.01 -20.72
CA ALA A 118 -35.45 -19.45 -22.04
C ALA A 118 -36.61 -18.63 -22.62
N ARG A 119 -37.85 -18.97 -22.28
CA ARG A 119 -39.04 -18.27 -22.77
C ARG A 119 -40.20 -18.33 -21.79
N LEU A 120 -41.06 -17.33 -21.90
CA LEU A 120 -42.32 -17.20 -21.21
C LEU A 120 -43.44 -17.30 -22.25
N LEU A 121 -44.39 -18.22 -22.08
CA LEU A 121 -45.63 -18.23 -22.85
C LEU A 121 -46.71 -17.52 -22.06
N VAL A 122 -47.39 -16.53 -22.66
CA VAL A 122 -48.59 -15.90 -22.09
C VAL A 122 -49.76 -16.21 -23.02
N GLY A 123 -50.59 -17.20 -22.65
CA GLY A 123 -51.53 -17.83 -23.58
C GLY A 123 -50.75 -18.60 -24.65
N GLU A 124 -50.94 -18.22 -25.92
CA GLU A 124 -50.21 -18.79 -27.07
C GLU A 124 -49.01 -17.94 -27.51
N THR A 125 -48.83 -16.74 -26.92
CA THR A 125 -47.79 -15.80 -27.34
C THR A 125 -46.45 -16.14 -26.67
N PRO A 126 -45.40 -16.47 -27.44
CA PRO A 126 -44.07 -16.71 -26.90
C PRO A 126 -43.29 -15.40 -26.73
N LEU A 127 -42.72 -15.21 -25.54
CA LEU A 127 -41.82 -14.10 -25.20
C LEU A 127 -40.45 -14.69 -24.83
N ALA A 128 -39.44 -14.43 -25.65
CA ALA A 128 -38.07 -14.86 -25.37
C ALA A 128 -37.54 -14.15 -24.11
N ARG A 129 -36.80 -14.86 -23.26
CA ARG A 129 -36.12 -14.22 -22.13
C ARG A 129 -35.03 -13.30 -22.66
N ARG A 130 -35.00 -12.07 -22.16
CA ARG A 130 -34.01 -11.06 -22.53
C ARG A 130 -32.75 -11.24 -21.69
N GLN A 131 -31.60 -11.06 -22.31
CA GLN A 131 -30.31 -11.03 -21.63
C GLN A 131 -29.95 -9.57 -21.33
N VAL A 132 -30.45 -9.05 -20.22
CA VAL A 132 -30.40 -7.60 -19.90
C VAL A 132 -29.20 -7.25 -19.01
N GLY A 133 -28.70 -8.21 -18.26
CA GLY A 133 -27.45 -8.11 -17.50
C GLY A 133 -26.44 -9.18 -17.94
N PRO A 134 -25.20 -9.16 -17.44
CA PRO A 134 -24.23 -10.22 -17.67
C PRO A 134 -24.68 -11.57 -17.07
N GLU A 135 -24.50 -12.68 -17.80
CA GLU A 135 -24.95 -14.02 -17.36
C GLU A 135 -24.29 -14.52 -16.06
N SER A 136 -23.22 -13.86 -15.61
CA SER A 136 -22.39 -14.26 -14.47
C SER A 136 -22.10 -13.12 -13.49
N GLY A 137 -22.78 -11.96 -13.59
CA GLY A 137 -22.42 -10.76 -12.81
C GLY A 137 -21.15 -10.06 -13.30
N ASN A 138 -20.68 -10.37 -14.52
CA ASN A 138 -19.51 -9.75 -15.13
C ASN A 138 -19.77 -8.29 -15.51
N GLN A 139 -18.95 -7.37 -15.02
CA GLN A 139 -19.04 -5.94 -15.33
C GLN A 139 -18.92 -5.68 -16.84
N LEU A 140 -19.52 -4.58 -17.33
CA LEU A 140 -19.24 -4.09 -18.68
C LEU A 140 -17.71 -3.93 -18.81
N VAL A 141 -17.14 -4.43 -19.91
CA VAL A 141 -15.74 -4.20 -20.24
C VAL A 141 -15.66 -3.32 -21.49
N ILE A 142 -15.13 -2.12 -21.33
CA ILE A 142 -14.71 -1.26 -22.42
C ILE A 142 -13.29 -1.65 -22.79
N ILE A 143 -13.12 -2.08 -24.04
CA ILE A 143 -11.80 -2.26 -24.63
C ILE A 143 -11.27 -0.85 -24.95
N PRO A 144 -10.16 -0.41 -24.33
CA PRO A 144 -9.61 0.91 -24.58
C PRO A 144 -9.24 1.07 -26.06
N VAL A 145 -9.56 2.22 -26.66
CA VAL A 145 -9.20 2.51 -28.06
C VAL A 145 -7.69 2.67 -28.26
N ARG A 146 -6.93 2.89 -27.17
CA ARG A 146 -5.48 3.07 -27.13
C ARG A 146 -4.89 2.40 -25.88
N PRO A 147 -3.58 2.07 -25.86
CA PRO A 147 -2.92 1.50 -24.69
C PRO A 147 -3.06 2.40 -23.45
N MET A 148 -3.43 1.81 -22.32
CA MET A 148 -3.72 2.57 -21.09
C MET A 148 -2.51 3.33 -20.52
N ASP A 149 -1.28 2.84 -20.71
CA ASP A 149 -0.07 3.52 -20.26
C ASP A 149 0.28 4.78 -21.07
N GLU A 150 -0.16 4.83 -22.33
CA GLU A 150 -0.06 6.03 -23.17
C GLU A 150 -1.07 7.08 -22.71
N LEU A 151 -2.34 6.67 -22.58
CA LEU A 151 -3.42 7.53 -22.09
C LEU A 151 -3.14 8.08 -20.69
N ARG A 152 -2.53 7.27 -19.81
CA ARG A 152 -2.15 7.71 -18.46
C ARG A 152 -1.09 8.82 -18.48
N ARG A 153 -0.06 8.71 -19.31
CA ARG A 153 0.95 9.77 -19.45
C ARG A 153 0.33 11.06 -19.97
N GLU A 154 -0.45 10.98 -21.05
CA GLU A 154 -1.13 12.14 -21.63
C GLU A 154 -2.09 12.82 -20.67
N ALA A 155 -2.86 12.05 -19.90
CA ALA A 155 -3.81 12.59 -18.94
C ALA A 155 -3.12 13.24 -17.73
N LEU A 156 -1.94 12.76 -17.32
CA LEU A 156 -1.14 13.37 -16.25
C LEU A 156 -0.44 14.66 -16.70
N ASP A 157 -0.08 14.77 -17.98
CA ASP A 157 0.52 15.98 -18.55
C ASP A 157 -0.53 17.05 -18.92
N ALA A 158 -1.80 16.67 -19.03
CA ALA A 158 -2.89 17.57 -19.37
C ALA A 158 -3.36 18.43 -18.18
N GLN A 159 -3.97 19.58 -18.49
CA GLN A 159 -4.58 20.47 -17.50
C GLN A 159 -6.11 20.43 -17.57
N PRO A 160 -6.81 20.53 -16.43
CA PRO A 160 -8.27 20.63 -16.41
C PRO A 160 -8.75 21.90 -17.13
N PRO A 161 -10.01 21.92 -17.58
CA PRO A 161 -10.61 23.13 -18.14
C PRO A 161 -10.53 24.28 -17.12
N VAL A 162 -10.23 25.48 -17.62
CA VAL A 162 -10.12 26.68 -16.76
C VAL A 162 -11.50 27.12 -16.31
N GLU A 163 -11.75 27.07 -15.01
CA GLU A 163 -13.00 27.55 -14.42
C GLU A 163 -12.87 29.00 -13.95
N ARG A 164 -13.94 29.79 -14.16
CA ARG A 164 -14.06 31.15 -13.62
C ARG A 164 -15.23 31.17 -12.64
N GLY A 165 -14.97 31.57 -11.40
CA GLY A 165 -15.99 31.66 -10.36
C GLY A 165 -15.40 31.80 -8.96
N THR A 166 -16.27 32.10 -8.00
CA THR A 166 -15.91 32.10 -6.57
C THR A 166 -16.17 30.71 -6.01
N PHE A 167 -15.11 29.93 -5.82
CA PHE A 167 -15.19 28.58 -5.29
C PHE A 167 -14.82 28.52 -3.80
N LEU A 168 -15.42 27.57 -3.08
CA LEU A 168 -14.99 27.20 -1.74
C LEU A 168 -13.62 26.50 -1.81
N PRO A 169 -12.74 26.72 -0.81
CA PRO A 169 -11.55 25.92 -0.66
C PRO A 169 -11.89 24.43 -0.57
N SER A 170 -11.14 23.59 -1.28
CA SER A 170 -11.32 22.14 -1.20
C SER A 170 -10.85 21.61 0.16
N ASP A 171 -11.69 20.80 0.80
CA ASP A 171 -11.42 20.12 2.07
C ASP A 171 -11.84 18.65 1.93
N LEU A 172 -11.05 17.93 1.14
CA LEU A 172 -11.25 16.50 0.89
C LEU A 172 -10.80 15.70 2.11
N VAL A 173 -11.70 14.85 2.61
CA VAL A 173 -11.48 14.06 3.81
C VAL A 173 -11.75 12.60 3.54
N GLU A 174 -10.90 11.73 4.08
CA GLU A 174 -11.04 10.29 3.91
C GLU A 174 -12.19 9.75 4.78
N LEU A 175 -13.11 9.01 4.15
CA LEU A 175 -14.33 8.51 4.79
C LEU A 175 -14.05 7.62 6.01
N THR A 176 -13.12 6.67 5.86
CA THR A 176 -12.77 5.70 6.91
C THR A 176 -12.07 6.32 8.11
N THR A 177 -11.54 7.54 7.97
CA THR A 177 -10.99 8.31 9.09
C THR A 177 -12.07 9.00 9.93
N LEU A 178 -13.25 9.25 9.34
CA LEU A 178 -14.41 9.79 10.05
C LEU A 178 -15.27 8.68 10.65
N ASP A 179 -15.47 7.59 9.92
CA ASP A 179 -16.18 6.40 10.39
C ASP A 179 -15.56 5.13 9.81
N SER A 180 -14.84 4.39 10.65
CA SER A 180 -14.14 3.16 10.26
C SER A 180 -15.07 1.98 9.96
N THR A 181 -16.39 2.12 10.19
CA THR A 181 -17.38 1.09 9.85
C THR A 181 -17.90 1.22 8.41
N ILE A 182 -17.61 2.32 7.73
CA ILE A 182 -17.84 2.44 6.28
C ILE A 182 -16.81 1.54 5.58
N LYS A 183 -17.30 0.57 4.82
CA LYS A 183 -16.42 -0.35 4.07
C LYS A 183 -16.09 0.24 2.71
N LEU A 184 -14.90 -0.11 2.22
CA LEU A 184 -14.43 0.31 0.90
C LEU A 184 -14.23 -0.91 0.01
N GLU A 185 -14.77 -0.83 -1.20
CA GLU A 185 -14.49 -1.73 -2.31
C GLU A 185 -14.24 -0.86 -3.54
N ILE A 186 -13.14 -0.11 -3.52
CA ILE A 186 -12.82 0.90 -4.53
C ILE A 186 -12.49 0.21 -5.85
N ARG A 187 -13.47 0.15 -6.75
CA ARG A 187 -13.41 -0.67 -7.97
C ARG A 187 -12.28 -0.24 -8.90
N TYR A 188 -12.11 1.06 -9.05
CA TYR A 188 -11.06 1.67 -9.88
C TYR A 188 -9.65 1.63 -9.26
N ALA A 189 -9.48 1.08 -8.04
CA ALA A 189 -8.17 0.71 -7.48
C ALA A 189 -7.75 -0.74 -7.82
N THR A 190 -8.58 -1.49 -8.53
CA THR A 190 -8.35 -2.90 -8.92
C THR A 190 -8.62 -3.08 -10.41
N SER A 191 -8.43 -4.29 -10.97
CA SER A 191 -8.87 -4.63 -12.33
C SER A 191 -10.36 -4.98 -12.41
N ASN A 192 -11.11 -4.95 -11.31
CA ASN A 192 -12.54 -5.22 -11.29
C ASN A 192 -13.30 -3.91 -11.56
N ASN A 193 -13.14 -3.37 -12.77
CA ASN A 193 -13.80 -2.16 -13.23
C ASN A 193 -14.04 -2.19 -14.75
N LEU A 194 -14.69 -1.13 -15.26
CA LEU A 194 -15.06 -0.94 -16.65
C LEU A 194 -13.93 -1.17 -17.68
N PHE A 195 -12.67 -0.90 -17.33
CA PHE A 195 -11.53 -1.02 -18.26
C PHE A 195 -10.60 -2.18 -17.94
N SER A 196 -10.93 -3.00 -16.93
CA SER A 196 -10.09 -4.11 -16.46
C SER A 196 -8.66 -3.69 -16.05
N THR A 197 -8.43 -2.42 -15.71
CA THR A 197 -7.12 -1.89 -15.29
C THR A 197 -7.28 -0.97 -14.07
N PRO A 198 -6.35 -0.99 -13.09
CA PRO A 198 -6.35 -0.02 -12.00
C PRO A 198 -6.06 1.42 -12.51
N PHE A 199 -6.76 2.39 -11.92
CA PHE A 199 -6.57 3.83 -12.12
C PHE A 199 -6.10 4.54 -10.85
N TYR A 200 -6.50 4.04 -9.69
CA TYR A 200 -5.99 4.52 -8.40
C TYR A 200 -4.88 3.61 -7.91
N SER A 201 -3.85 4.21 -7.32
CA SER A 201 -2.76 3.50 -6.63
C SER A 201 -3.17 3.00 -5.23
N GLN A 202 -4.25 3.54 -4.67
CA GLN A 202 -4.73 3.26 -3.32
C GLN A 202 -6.25 3.05 -3.32
N ALA A 203 -6.73 2.01 -2.62
CA ALA A 203 -8.15 1.75 -2.42
C ALA A 203 -8.71 2.61 -1.28
N ARG A 204 -8.82 3.92 -1.51
CA ARG A 204 -9.31 4.92 -0.55
C ARG A 204 -10.44 5.75 -1.15
N ALA A 205 -11.29 6.32 -0.30
CA ALA A 205 -12.37 7.19 -0.72
C ALA A 205 -12.35 8.50 0.06
N PHE A 206 -12.40 9.60 -0.67
CA PHE A 206 -12.45 10.95 -0.13
C PHE A 206 -13.71 11.65 -0.62
N LEU A 207 -14.28 12.53 0.19
CA LEU A 207 -15.32 13.47 -0.23
C LEU A 207 -15.00 14.84 0.37
N GLN A 208 -15.60 15.92 -0.15
CA GLN A 208 -15.59 17.21 0.53
C GLN A 208 -16.19 17.02 1.92
N ARG A 209 -15.60 17.65 2.94
CA ARG A 209 -15.98 17.43 4.34
C ARG A 209 -17.49 17.44 4.61
N PRO A 210 -18.29 18.40 4.10
CA PRO A 210 -19.73 18.38 4.33
C PRO A 210 -20.41 17.12 3.79
N ALA A 211 -19.99 16.64 2.62
CA ALA A 211 -20.48 15.41 2.01
C ALA A 211 -20.02 14.17 2.79
N ALA A 212 -18.75 14.15 3.23
CA ALA A 212 -18.22 13.06 4.03
C ALA A 212 -18.93 12.90 5.38
N GLU A 213 -19.14 14.01 6.10
CA GLU A 213 -19.86 14.03 7.37
C GLU A 213 -21.34 13.68 7.20
N ALA A 214 -21.96 14.08 6.08
CA ALA A 214 -23.29 13.63 5.70
C ALA A 214 -23.33 12.11 5.52
N LEU A 215 -22.37 11.53 4.80
CA LEU A 215 -22.30 10.08 4.61
C LEU A 215 -22.11 9.30 5.91
N VAL A 216 -21.37 9.86 6.88
CA VAL A 216 -21.26 9.30 8.24
C VAL A 216 -22.62 9.26 8.94
N ARG A 217 -23.43 10.31 8.82
CA ARG A 217 -24.79 10.33 9.37
C ARG A 217 -25.71 9.33 8.67
N VAL A 218 -25.61 9.19 7.34
CA VAL A 218 -26.32 8.13 6.59
C VAL A 218 -25.93 6.75 7.13
N ASN A 219 -24.64 6.47 7.26
CA ASN A 219 -24.16 5.18 7.75
C ASN A 219 -24.68 4.91 9.18
N ALA A 220 -24.63 5.90 10.07
CA ALA A 220 -25.18 5.79 11.42
C ALA A 220 -26.70 5.52 11.44
N ALA A 221 -27.48 6.15 10.55
CA ALA A 221 -28.92 5.97 10.44
C ALA A 221 -29.34 4.57 9.89
N LEU A 222 -28.43 3.90 9.18
CA LEU A 222 -28.66 2.56 8.63
C LEU A 222 -28.32 1.44 9.63
N ARG A 223 -27.41 1.68 10.59
CA ARG A 223 -26.96 0.65 11.55
C ARG A 223 -28.09 0.01 12.35
N PRO A 224 -29.07 0.75 12.91
CA PRO A 224 -30.20 0.14 13.63
C PRO A 224 -31.06 -0.77 12.75
N ARG A 225 -31.00 -0.59 11.42
CA ARG A 225 -31.71 -1.42 10.44
C ARG A 225 -30.90 -2.64 9.98
N GLY A 226 -29.70 -2.85 10.52
CA GLY A 226 -28.84 -3.99 10.21
C GLY A 226 -27.93 -3.80 8.99
N TYR A 227 -27.78 -2.57 8.48
CA TYR A 227 -26.98 -2.28 7.29
C TYR A 227 -25.88 -1.25 7.57
N GLY A 228 -24.78 -1.35 6.82
CA GLY A 228 -23.75 -0.33 6.71
C GLY A 228 -23.47 0.03 5.25
N LEU A 229 -22.64 1.05 5.02
CA LEU A 229 -22.29 1.51 3.67
C LEU A 229 -21.03 0.82 3.13
N LEU A 230 -21.08 0.44 1.86
CA LEU A 230 -19.96 -0.07 1.06
C LEU A 230 -19.71 0.87 -0.12
N VAL A 231 -18.60 1.59 -0.11
CA VAL A 231 -18.26 2.61 -1.12
C VAL A 231 -17.45 1.99 -2.25
N HIS A 232 -17.88 2.25 -3.50
CA HIS A 232 -17.25 1.81 -4.73
C HIS A 232 -16.39 2.88 -5.40
N ASP A 233 -16.80 4.16 -5.30
CA ASP A 233 -16.00 5.31 -5.72
C ASP A 233 -16.39 6.59 -4.97
N GLY A 234 -15.48 7.56 -4.94
CA GLY A 234 -15.68 8.86 -4.29
C GLY A 234 -15.03 9.98 -5.10
N TYR A 235 -14.21 10.81 -4.46
CA TYR A 235 -13.38 11.77 -5.18
C TYR A 235 -12.48 11.06 -6.20
N ARG A 236 -12.51 11.55 -7.44
CA ARG A 236 -11.71 11.05 -8.57
C ARG A 236 -10.86 12.21 -9.10
N PRO A 237 -9.53 12.11 -9.27
CA PRO A 237 -8.76 13.19 -9.89
C PRO A 237 -9.22 13.44 -11.33
N TRP A 238 -9.21 14.70 -11.81
CA TRP A 238 -9.64 15.03 -13.17
C TRP A 238 -8.89 14.25 -14.26
N SER A 239 -7.59 13.99 -14.08
CA SER A 239 -6.78 13.17 -14.98
C SER A 239 -7.38 11.77 -15.19
N VAL A 240 -8.03 11.18 -14.18
CA VAL A 240 -8.71 9.89 -14.30
C VAL A 240 -9.97 9.99 -15.15
N THR A 241 -10.76 11.05 -15.02
CA THR A 241 -11.91 11.30 -15.91
C THR A 241 -11.44 11.46 -17.36
N LYS A 242 -10.34 12.18 -17.58
CA LYS A 242 -9.72 12.31 -18.91
C LYS A 242 -9.31 10.94 -19.47
N MET A 243 -8.66 10.10 -18.66
CA MET A 243 -8.32 8.74 -19.10
C MET A 243 -9.57 7.92 -19.45
N PHE A 244 -10.65 8.00 -18.67
CA PHE A 244 -11.89 7.27 -18.98
C PHE A 244 -12.45 7.70 -20.33
N TRP A 245 -12.49 9.00 -20.59
CA TRP A 245 -12.99 9.56 -21.84
C TRP A 245 -12.14 9.18 -23.05
N ASP A 246 -10.82 9.34 -22.94
CA ASP A 246 -9.88 9.07 -24.04
C ASP A 246 -9.75 7.56 -24.33
N ALA A 247 -9.98 6.71 -23.33
CA ALA A 247 -10.01 5.26 -23.50
C ALA A 247 -11.32 4.78 -24.16
N THR A 248 -12.41 5.53 -24.02
CA THR A 248 -13.75 5.07 -24.41
C THR A 248 -14.05 5.37 -25.87
N PRO A 249 -14.49 4.38 -26.69
CA PRO A 249 -14.98 4.62 -28.05
C PRO A 249 -16.10 5.65 -28.09
N ASP A 250 -16.19 6.43 -29.17
CA ASP A 250 -17.15 7.54 -29.30
C ASP A 250 -18.60 7.12 -29.01
N GLU A 251 -19.05 5.97 -29.52
CA GLU A 251 -20.41 5.48 -29.29
C GLU A 251 -20.70 5.06 -27.83
N LYS A 252 -19.66 4.88 -27.00
CA LYS A 252 -19.77 4.49 -25.59
C LYS A 252 -19.50 5.64 -24.62
N ARG A 253 -19.16 6.84 -25.12
CA ARG A 253 -18.88 8.01 -24.27
C ARG A 253 -20.08 8.48 -23.45
N ILE A 254 -21.29 8.02 -23.79
CA ILE A 254 -22.50 8.20 -22.97
C ILE A 254 -22.37 7.61 -21.55
N PHE A 255 -21.43 6.69 -21.30
CA PHE A 255 -21.22 6.04 -20.00
C PHE A 255 -20.09 6.65 -19.17
N VAL A 256 -19.41 7.68 -19.66
CA VAL A 256 -18.29 8.33 -18.96
C VAL A 256 -18.43 9.85 -19.01
N ALA A 257 -17.97 10.53 -17.98
CA ALA A 257 -18.07 11.99 -17.91
C ALA A 257 -17.12 12.67 -18.91
N ASP A 258 -17.60 13.74 -19.54
CA ASP A 258 -16.80 14.58 -20.43
C ASP A 258 -15.78 15.42 -19.62
N PRO A 259 -14.46 15.21 -19.79
CA PRO A 259 -13.43 15.93 -19.06
C PRO A 259 -13.43 17.44 -19.36
N ALA A 260 -14.00 17.90 -20.48
CA ALA A 260 -14.14 19.32 -20.78
C ALA A 260 -15.12 20.04 -19.85
N LEU A 261 -16.07 19.31 -19.24
CA LEU A 261 -17.03 19.82 -18.26
C LEU A 261 -16.62 19.49 -16.81
N GLY A 262 -15.72 18.52 -16.66
CA GLY A 262 -15.40 17.89 -15.38
C GLY A 262 -16.56 17.03 -14.86
N SER A 263 -16.40 16.48 -13.65
CA SER A 263 -17.46 15.69 -13.02
C SER A 263 -17.62 16.05 -11.53
N LYS A 264 -18.75 15.62 -10.95
CA LYS A 264 -19.02 15.82 -9.52
C LYS A 264 -18.12 14.96 -8.64
N HIS A 265 -17.67 13.80 -9.13
CA HIS A 265 -16.56 13.04 -8.53
C HIS A 265 -15.27 13.86 -8.51
N ASN A 266 -14.95 14.59 -9.58
CA ASN A 266 -13.76 15.46 -9.61
C ASN A 266 -13.85 16.65 -8.67
N ARG A 267 -15.04 16.98 -8.19
CA ARG A 267 -15.26 18.04 -7.19
C ARG A 267 -15.32 17.48 -5.77
N GLY A 268 -15.25 16.16 -5.60
CA GLY A 268 -15.37 15.47 -4.32
C GLY A 268 -16.77 15.48 -3.74
N ALA A 269 -17.78 15.67 -4.59
CA ALA A 269 -19.16 15.85 -4.21
C ALA A 269 -20.08 14.77 -4.82
N ALA A 270 -19.52 13.65 -5.29
CA ALA A 270 -20.28 12.48 -5.71
C ALA A 270 -19.68 11.22 -5.08
N VAL A 271 -20.53 10.24 -4.81
CA VAL A 271 -20.15 8.95 -4.24
C VAL A 271 -20.96 7.83 -4.89
N ASP A 272 -20.27 6.75 -5.23
CA ASP A 272 -20.86 5.51 -5.71
C ASP A 272 -20.83 4.48 -4.58
N LEU A 273 -21.98 3.91 -4.22
CA LEU A 273 -22.03 2.98 -3.09
C LEU A 273 -23.22 2.01 -3.12
N THR A 274 -23.12 1.00 -2.28
CA THR A 274 -24.20 0.08 -1.94
C THR A 274 -24.29 -0.14 -0.42
N LEU A 275 -25.23 -0.98 0.00
CA LEU A 275 -25.35 -1.45 1.38
C LEU A 275 -24.54 -2.74 1.57
N TYR A 276 -24.06 -2.98 2.79
CA TYR A 276 -23.66 -4.30 3.24
C TYR A 276 -24.44 -4.70 4.50
N ASP A 277 -24.69 -5.99 4.65
CA ASP A 277 -25.41 -6.55 5.80
C ASP A 277 -24.45 -6.68 7.00
N LEU A 278 -24.82 -6.13 8.15
CA LEU A 278 -23.97 -6.11 9.35
C LEU A 278 -23.76 -7.49 9.97
N THR A 279 -24.69 -8.43 9.76
CA THR A 279 -24.59 -9.78 10.34
C THR A 279 -23.66 -10.67 9.52
N THR A 280 -23.79 -10.64 8.20
CA THR A 280 -23.02 -11.48 7.28
C THR A 280 -21.74 -10.81 6.80
N GLY A 281 -21.70 -9.48 6.84
CA GLY A 281 -20.63 -8.66 6.29
C GLY A 281 -20.61 -8.56 4.77
N ALA A 282 -21.56 -9.21 4.08
CA ALA A 282 -21.62 -9.30 2.62
C ALA A 282 -22.32 -8.07 1.99
N PRO A 283 -21.95 -7.67 0.76
CA PRO A 283 -22.71 -6.69 -0.01
C PRO A 283 -24.17 -7.12 -0.17
N VAL A 284 -25.09 -6.17 -0.06
CA VAL A 284 -26.52 -6.38 -0.29
C VAL A 284 -26.77 -6.50 -1.79
N GLU A 285 -27.50 -7.55 -2.17
CA GLU A 285 -27.93 -7.75 -3.55
C GLU A 285 -28.99 -6.72 -3.95
N MET A 286 -28.73 -6.00 -5.04
CA MET A 286 -29.60 -4.95 -5.58
C MET A 286 -30.24 -5.40 -6.90
N VAL A 287 -31.11 -4.57 -7.48
CA VAL A 287 -31.81 -4.87 -8.74
C VAL A 287 -30.88 -4.97 -9.94
N ALA A 288 -29.70 -4.37 -9.87
CA ALA A 288 -28.60 -4.38 -10.83
C ALA A 288 -27.27 -4.40 -10.08
N THR A 289 -26.19 -4.81 -10.75
CA THR A 289 -24.83 -4.67 -10.21
C THR A 289 -24.29 -3.26 -10.42
N TYR A 290 -23.26 -2.86 -9.66
CA TYR A 290 -22.52 -1.61 -9.90
C TYR A 290 -21.94 -1.57 -11.33
N ASP A 291 -21.97 -0.39 -11.96
CA ASP A 291 -21.59 -0.15 -13.37
C ASP A 291 -22.35 -1.03 -14.39
N GLU A 292 -23.54 -1.53 -14.07
CA GLU A 292 -24.39 -2.20 -15.06
C GLU A 292 -24.91 -1.16 -16.08
N THR A 293 -24.82 -1.44 -17.38
CA THR A 293 -25.32 -0.55 -18.44
C THR A 293 -26.63 -1.06 -19.02
N SER A 294 -27.63 -1.23 -18.16
CA SER A 294 -28.94 -1.72 -18.55
C SER A 294 -30.03 -0.87 -17.89
N PRO A 295 -31.30 -0.94 -18.37
CA PRO A 295 -32.41 -0.25 -17.70
C PRO A 295 -32.58 -0.61 -16.22
N ARG A 296 -32.01 -1.73 -15.76
CA ARG A 296 -32.01 -2.16 -14.35
C ARG A 296 -31.24 -1.22 -13.43
N SER A 297 -30.34 -0.43 -13.98
CA SER A 297 -29.53 0.55 -13.25
C SER A 297 -30.36 1.75 -12.77
N SER A 298 -31.51 2.00 -13.38
CA SER A 298 -32.37 3.12 -12.99
C SER A 298 -32.86 3.00 -11.53
N PRO A 299 -32.85 4.09 -10.74
CA PRO A 299 -33.46 4.16 -9.42
C PRO A 299 -34.96 3.83 -9.41
N SER A 300 -35.63 3.94 -10.56
CA SER A 300 -37.07 3.65 -10.71
C SER A 300 -37.36 2.29 -11.35
N TYR A 301 -36.34 1.50 -11.69
CA TYR A 301 -36.54 0.21 -12.35
C TYR A 301 -37.54 -0.68 -11.59
N PRO A 302 -38.61 -1.18 -12.23
CA PRO A 302 -39.71 -1.86 -11.54
C PRO A 302 -39.46 -3.34 -11.24
N GLY A 303 -38.48 -3.97 -11.90
CA GLY A 303 -38.22 -5.41 -11.81
C GLY A 303 -37.56 -5.87 -10.50
N GLY A 304 -37.11 -7.13 -10.48
CA GLY A 304 -36.48 -7.77 -9.31
C GLY A 304 -37.46 -8.22 -8.23
N THR A 305 -36.93 -8.49 -7.05
CA THR A 305 -37.70 -8.86 -5.84
C THR A 305 -38.15 -7.64 -5.06
N SER A 306 -39.21 -7.79 -4.26
CA SER A 306 -39.64 -6.75 -3.30
C SER A 306 -38.50 -6.35 -2.37
N ARG A 307 -37.68 -7.31 -1.93
CA ARG A 307 -36.52 -7.05 -1.07
C ARG A 307 -35.46 -6.20 -1.76
N GLN A 308 -35.07 -6.51 -3.00
CA GLN A 308 -34.09 -5.71 -3.75
C GLN A 308 -34.57 -4.27 -3.98
N ARG A 309 -35.84 -4.08 -4.37
CA ARG A 309 -36.41 -2.74 -4.53
C ARG A 309 -36.49 -1.98 -3.21
N TRP A 310 -36.82 -2.67 -2.12
CA TRP A 310 -36.83 -2.09 -0.78
C TRP A 310 -35.43 -1.65 -0.33
N HIS A 311 -34.38 -2.43 -0.62
CA HIS A 311 -32.99 -2.06 -0.29
C HIS A 311 -32.52 -0.83 -1.07
N ARG A 312 -32.81 -0.79 -2.37
CA ARG A 312 -32.52 0.38 -3.22
C ARG A 312 -33.20 1.64 -2.66
N GLU A 313 -34.49 1.51 -2.32
CA GLU A 313 -35.26 2.63 -1.78
C GLU A 313 -34.80 3.01 -0.36
N LEU A 314 -34.42 2.05 0.49
CA LEU A 314 -33.83 2.32 1.79
C LEU A 314 -32.55 3.15 1.66
N LEU A 315 -31.65 2.74 0.77
CA LEU A 315 -30.42 3.48 0.50
C LEU A 315 -30.75 4.90 0.00
N ARG A 316 -31.63 5.01 -1.00
CA ARG A 316 -32.06 6.30 -1.55
C ARG A 316 -32.60 7.24 -0.49
N ARG A 317 -33.58 6.81 0.32
CA ARG A 317 -34.15 7.64 1.38
C ARG A 317 -33.12 8.06 2.42
N ALA A 318 -32.21 7.16 2.79
CA ALA A 318 -31.17 7.47 3.76
C ALA A 318 -30.18 8.51 3.21
N MET A 319 -29.79 8.40 1.94
CA MET A 319 -28.93 9.35 1.25
C MET A 319 -29.62 10.71 1.05
N GLU A 320 -30.86 10.72 0.56
CA GLU A 320 -31.64 11.95 0.31
C GLU A 320 -31.96 12.73 1.59
N ALA A 321 -32.16 12.03 2.72
CA ALA A 321 -32.31 12.68 4.03
C ALA A 321 -31.08 13.49 4.45
N GLU A 322 -29.90 13.19 3.89
CA GLU A 322 -28.63 13.86 4.15
C GLU A 322 -28.14 14.70 2.96
N ARG A 323 -29.09 15.21 2.16
CA ARG A 323 -28.86 16.15 1.05
C ARG A 323 -28.08 15.59 -0.14
N PHE A 324 -28.02 14.28 -0.29
CA PHE A 324 -27.61 13.67 -1.55
C PHE A 324 -28.79 13.57 -2.51
N ALA A 325 -28.54 13.64 -3.81
CA ALA A 325 -29.52 13.38 -4.85
C ALA A 325 -29.05 12.17 -5.68
N VAL A 326 -29.93 11.20 -5.89
CA VAL A 326 -29.62 10.05 -6.75
C VAL A 326 -29.56 10.49 -8.21
N PHE A 327 -28.61 9.97 -8.97
CA PHE A 327 -28.58 10.15 -10.41
C PHE A 327 -29.69 9.34 -11.09
N GLU A 328 -30.37 9.90 -12.08
CA GLU A 328 -31.63 9.34 -12.58
C GLU A 328 -31.46 8.04 -13.38
N GLU A 329 -30.25 7.74 -13.83
CA GLU A 329 -29.88 6.53 -14.55
C GLU A 329 -29.17 5.48 -13.67
N GLU A 330 -28.64 5.87 -12.50
CA GLU A 330 -27.76 5.03 -11.68
C GLU A 330 -28.19 5.01 -10.21
N TRP A 331 -28.77 3.90 -9.76
CA TRP A 331 -29.26 3.76 -8.39
C TRP A 331 -28.18 3.84 -7.30
N TRP A 332 -26.91 3.64 -7.67
CA TRP A 332 -25.76 3.65 -6.75
C TRP A 332 -25.06 5.01 -6.65
N HIS A 333 -25.32 5.93 -7.59
CA HIS A 333 -24.60 7.19 -7.72
C HIS A 333 -25.37 8.32 -7.04
N TYR A 334 -24.69 9.03 -6.14
CA TYR A 334 -25.28 10.07 -5.33
C TYR A 334 -24.45 11.34 -5.34
N ASP A 335 -25.10 12.43 -5.74
CA ASP A 335 -24.53 13.78 -5.77
C ASP A 335 -24.86 14.54 -4.50
N TYR A 336 -23.85 15.01 -3.79
CA TYR A 336 -24.05 15.91 -2.66
C TYR A 336 -24.46 17.30 -3.14
N ALA A 337 -25.39 17.91 -2.40
CA ALA A 337 -25.81 19.29 -2.65
C ALA A 337 -24.61 20.27 -2.71
N ASP A 338 -24.80 21.40 -3.40
CA ASP A 338 -23.81 22.48 -3.51
C ASP A 338 -22.49 22.11 -4.23
N TRP A 339 -22.45 21.00 -4.99
CA TRP A 339 -21.25 20.56 -5.72
C TRP A 339 -20.65 21.64 -6.63
N GLN A 340 -21.48 22.54 -7.18
CA GLN A 340 -21.04 23.65 -8.05
C GLN A 340 -20.13 24.65 -7.34
N LYS A 341 -20.14 24.68 -5.99
CA LYS A 341 -19.30 25.58 -5.20
C LYS A 341 -17.85 25.12 -5.10
N TYR A 342 -17.53 23.91 -5.53
CA TYR A 342 -16.18 23.36 -5.48
C TYR A 342 -15.56 23.29 -6.88
N PRO A 343 -14.28 23.63 -7.05
CA PRO A 343 -13.64 23.57 -8.37
C PRO A 343 -13.32 22.12 -8.75
N ILE A 344 -13.03 21.89 -10.03
CA ILE A 344 -12.48 20.63 -10.54
C ILE A 344 -11.15 20.34 -9.82
N GLY A 345 -11.10 19.24 -9.09
CA GLY A 345 -9.94 18.82 -8.33
C GLY A 345 -8.97 17.96 -9.15
N THR A 346 -7.68 18.22 -8.95
CA THR A 346 -6.56 17.52 -9.60
C THR A 346 -5.64 16.80 -8.61
N ALA A 347 -6.02 16.72 -7.33
CA ALA A 347 -5.15 16.21 -6.29
C ALA A 347 -5.11 14.67 -6.31
N ASP A 348 -3.94 14.08 -6.55
CA ASP A 348 -3.79 12.63 -6.46
C ASP A 348 -3.94 12.12 -5.02
N PHE A 349 -4.31 10.85 -4.86
CA PHE A 349 -4.63 10.24 -3.56
C PHE A 349 -3.43 10.26 -2.60
N GLU A 350 -2.21 10.15 -3.11
CA GLU A 350 -0.96 10.26 -2.35
C GLU A 350 -0.79 11.67 -1.76
N ARG A 351 -1.22 12.71 -2.47
CA ARG A 351 -1.17 14.09 -1.98
C ARG A 351 -2.25 14.32 -0.93
N LEU A 352 -3.45 13.75 -1.12
CA LEU A 352 -4.57 13.84 -0.17
C LEU A 352 -4.29 13.04 1.13
N ALA A 353 -3.59 11.91 1.02
CA ALA A 353 -3.04 11.15 2.15
C ALA A 353 -2.18 12.01 3.07
N GLY A 354 -1.34 12.86 2.46
CA GLY A 354 -0.43 13.75 3.16
C GLY A 354 -1.10 15.02 3.69
N ALA A 355 -2.23 15.45 3.12
CA ALA A 355 -2.85 16.73 3.45
C ALA A 355 -3.50 16.77 4.85
N ARG A 356 -4.05 15.64 5.35
CA ARG A 356 -4.63 15.58 6.71
C ARG A 356 -3.59 15.34 7.83
N SER A 357 -2.32 15.11 7.49
CA SER A 357 -1.22 15.20 8.46
C SER A 357 -0.68 16.63 8.60
N GLN A 358 -1.19 17.62 7.86
CA GLN A 358 -0.63 18.98 7.85
C GLN A 358 -1.36 19.98 8.75
N ALA A 359 -2.56 19.67 9.27
CA ALA A 359 -3.27 20.55 10.21
C ALA A 359 -3.05 20.19 11.69
N SER A 360 -2.37 19.07 12.00
CA SER A 360 -1.88 18.75 13.34
C SER A 360 -0.40 18.33 13.27
N SER A 361 0.46 19.31 13.59
CA SER A 361 1.90 19.22 13.87
C SER A 361 2.82 18.86 12.68
N ARG A 362 3.47 19.91 12.15
CA ARG A 362 4.85 19.73 11.72
C ARG A 362 5.63 18.99 12.82
N ILE A 363 6.64 18.20 12.46
CA ILE A 363 7.60 17.67 13.43
C ILE A 363 8.00 18.81 14.37
N ASP A 364 7.66 18.69 15.65
CA ASP A 364 8.02 19.68 16.65
C ASP A 364 9.54 19.60 16.86
N GLU A 365 10.24 20.57 16.28
CA GLU A 365 11.69 20.68 16.33
C GLU A 365 12.20 20.71 17.78
N ARG A 366 11.43 21.23 18.74
CA ARG A 366 11.81 21.24 20.15
C ARG A 366 11.88 19.83 20.74
N VAL A 367 10.99 18.95 20.31
CA VAL A 367 11.00 17.53 20.72
C VAL A 367 12.21 16.82 20.10
N VAL A 368 12.50 17.08 18.83
CA VAL A 368 13.70 16.56 18.15
C VAL A 368 14.96 17.03 18.86
N ASP A 369 15.08 18.33 19.11
CA ASP A 369 16.22 18.94 19.81
C ASP A 369 16.42 18.35 21.20
N SER A 370 15.35 18.10 21.95
CA SER A 370 15.42 17.48 23.28
C SER A 370 15.94 16.04 23.21
N ILE A 371 15.42 15.23 22.27
CA ILE A 371 15.88 13.84 22.07
C ILE A 371 17.34 13.81 21.64
N VAL A 372 17.73 14.66 20.68
CA VAL A 372 19.11 14.74 20.20
C VAL A 372 20.04 15.21 21.31
N ALA A 373 19.70 16.27 22.05
CA ALA A 373 20.54 16.76 23.14
C ALA A 373 20.73 15.71 24.24
N ALA A 374 19.69 14.95 24.59
CA ALA A 374 19.79 13.85 25.55
C ALA A 374 20.68 12.72 25.03
N GLY A 375 20.48 12.30 23.77
CA GLY A 375 21.26 11.24 23.15
C GLY A 375 22.73 11.60 22.95
N MET A 376 23.03 12.84 22.50
CA MET A 376 24.40 13.33 22.37
C MET A 376 25.14 13.33 23.70
N ARG A 377 24.50 13.74 24.81
CA ARG A 377 25.10 13.66 26.15
C ARG A 377 25.32 12.21 26.59
N GLN A 378 24.31 11.36 26.43
CA GLN A 378 24.37 9.96 26.87
C GLN A 378 25.44 9.16 26.12
N GLN A 379 25.56 9.38 24.81
CA GLN A 379 26.49 8.66 23.93
C GLN A 379 27.81 9.42 23.71
N ARG A 380 27.98 10.59 24.35
CA ARG A 380 29.14 11.49 24.21
C ARG A 380 29.48 11.85 22.76
N LEU A 381 28.47 12.04 21.90
CA LEU A 381 28.68 12.32 20.47
C LEU A 381 29.32 13.69 20.25
N VAL A 382 30.25 13.77 19.30
CA VAL A 382 30.88 15.04 18.87
C VAL A 382 29.94 15.83 17.96
N GLY A 383 29.42 15.18 16.93
CA GLY A 383 28.52 15.77 15.94
C GLY A 383 27.49 14.77 15.41
N LEU A 384 26.34 15.30 15.01
CA LEU A 384 25.22 14.54 14.49
C LEU A 384 24.47 15.32 13.40
N SER A 385 24.19 14.69 12.27
CA SER A 385 23.28 15.19 11.24
C SER A 385 22.02 14.32 11.20
N VAL A 386 20.86 14.95 11.22
CA VAL A 386 19.54 14.31 11.28
C VAL A 386 18.71 14.72 10.08
N ALA A 387 18.07 13.77 9.40
CA ALA A 387 17.01 14.04 8.43
C ALA A 387 15.79 13.15 8.70
N LEU A 388 14.60 13.75 8.69
CA LEU A 388 13.33 13.09 8.97
C LEU A 388 12.40 13.27 7.76
N VAL A 389 11.92 12.15 7.23
CA VAL A 389 10.99 12.10 6.11
C VAL A 389 9.62 11.66 6.62
N ARG A 390 8.59 12.44 6.29
CA ARG A 390 7.18 12.12 6.56
C ARG A 390 6.36 12.43 5.32
N GLY A 391 5.44 11.54 4.93
CA GLY A 391 4.60 11.74 3.75
C GLY A 391 5.41 11.88 2.45
N GLY A 392 6.56 11.21 2.37
CA GLY A 392 7.45 11.25 1.21
C GLY A 392 8.15 12.59 0.97
N ARG A 393 8.29 13.44 2.00
CA ARG A 393 9.04 14.72 1.95
C ARG A 393 9.97 14.83 3.15
N ILE A 394 11.14 15.44 2.95
CA ILE A 394 12.04 15.81 4.05
C ILE A 394 11.36 16.94 4.83
N GLU A 395 10.93 16.67 6.05
CA GLU A 395 10.23 17.61 6.91
C GLU A 395 11.18 18.33 7.88
N LEU A 396 12.26 17.66 8.27
CA LEU A 396 13.35 18.23 9.06
C LEU A 396 14.70 17.73 8.55
N ALA A 397 15.67 18.65 8.45
CA ALA A 397 17.09 18.33 8.27
C ALA A 397 17.91 19.29 9.11
N LYS A 398 18.72 18.79 10.05
CA LYS A 398 19.43 19.62 11.03
C LYS A 398 20.73 18.99 11.50
N GLY A 399 21.74 19.82 11.72
CA GLY A 399 23.02 19.45 12.30
C GLY A 399 23.12 19.86 13.77
N TYR A 400 23.86 19.07 14.55
CA TYR A 400 24.08 19.26 15.97
C TYR A 400 25.55 18.98 16.31
N GLY A 401 26.09 19.70 17.30
CA GLY A 401 27.48 19.55 17.71
C GLY A 401 28.47 20.06 16.66
N ALA A 402 29.64 19.42 16.60
CA ALA A 402 30.74 19.86 15.76
C ALA A 402 31.19 18.77 14.77
N SER A 403 31.47 19.18 13.55
CA SER A 403 32.09 18.36 12.50
C SER A 403 33.61 18.20 12.70
N SER A 404 34.23 19.09 13.48
CA SER A 404 35.64 19.05 13.89
C SER A 404 35.78 19.69 15.28
N LEU A 405 36.78 19.30 16.07
CA LEU A 405 37.08 19.91 17.37
C LEU A 405 38.14 21.02 17.27
N GLU A 406 39.07 20.91 16.33
CA GLU A 406 40.18 21.87 16.15
C GLU A 406 40.40 22.22 14.66
N PRO A 407 39.94 23.40 14.19
CA PRO A 407 39.02 24.30 14.88
C PRO A 407 37.63 23.67 15.05
N SER A 408 36.87 24.18 16.02
CA SER A 408 35.47 23.77 16.21
C SER A 408 34.60 24.30 15.07
N VAL A 409 34.04 23.40 14.27
CA VAL A 409 33.17 23.74 13.12
C VAL A 409 31.81 23.09 13.34
N PRO A 410 30.70 23.84 13.38
CA PRO A 410 29.38 23.25 13.58
C PRO A 410 29.00 22.23 12.50
N VAL A 411 28.24 21.20 12.87
CA VAL A 411 27.55 20.36 11.88
C VAL A 411 26.37 21.14 11.29
N ASP A 412 26.25 21.12 9.97
CA ASP A 412 25.12 21.66 9.21
C ASP A 412 24.58 20.65 8.19
N THR A 413 23.56 21.02 7.43
CA THR A 413 22.92 20.16 6.40
C THR A 413 23.81 19.86 5.20
N GLY A 414 24.92 20.59 5.02
CA GLY A 414 25.91 20.34 3.97
C GLY A 414 27.14 19.57 4.46
N THR A 415 27.19 19.21 5.74
CA THR A 415 28.31 18.47 6.33
C THR A 415 28.26 17.02 5.88
N ARG A 416 29.35 16.55 5.26
CA ARG A 416 29.46 15.19 4.74
C ARG A 416 30.04 14.23 5.78
N PHE A 417 29.44 13.05 5.90
CA PHE A 417 29.87 11.96 6.77
C PHE A 417 30.12 10.72 5.92
N SER A 418 31.08 9.88 6.33
CA SER A 418 31.16 8.50 5.82
C SER A 418 29.92 7.75 6.28
N ILE A 419 29.16 7.16 5.35
CA ILE A 419 27.93 6.42 5.69
C ILE A 419 28.19 4.93 5.92
N GLY A 420 29.43 4.48 5.73
CA GLY A 420 29.83 3.08 5.82
C GLY A 420 28.87 2.17 5.08
N SER A 421 28.51 1.06 5.72
CA SER A 421 27.70 -0.01 5.12
C SER A 421 26.32 0.39 4.58
N VAL A 422 25.79 1.58 4.86
CA VAL A 422 24.61 2.11 4.13
C VAL A 422 24.88 2.15 2.61
N THR A 423 26.15 2.24 2.20
CA THR A 423 26.61 2.12 0.80
C THR A 423 26.11 0.86 0.08
N LYS A 424 25.91 -0.25 0.80
CA LYS A 424 25.51 -1.53 0.21
C LYS A 424 24.17 -1.45 -0.52
N GLN A 425 23.25 -0.63 -0.02
CA GLN A 425 21.96 -0.35 -0.65
C GLN A 425 22.13 0.17 -2.09
N PHE A 426 23.07 1.10 -2.27
CA PHE A 426 23.35 1.77 -3.53
C PHE A 426 24.02 0.81 -4.52
N VAL A 427 24.97 0.00 -4.04
CA VAL A 427 25.65 -0.99 -4.88
C VAL A 427 24.70 -2.10 -5.31
N ALA A 428 23.81 -2.56 -4.43
CA ALA A 428 22.77 -3.53 -4.78
C ALA A 428 21.80 -2.96 -5.83
N ALA A 429 21.33 -1.73 -5.65
CA ALA A 429 20.47 -1.08 -6.62
C ALA A 429 21.16 -0.80 -7.96
N LEU A 430 22.44 -0.43 -7.96
CA LEU A 430 23.22 -0.27 -9.19
C LEU A 430 23.31 -1.59 -9.97
N ALA A 431 23.48 -2.73 -9.28
CA ALA A 431 23.44 -4.03 -9.92
C ALA A 431 22.10 -4.28 -10.63
N LEU A 432 21.00 -3.90 -10.01
CA LEU A 432 19.66 -4.02 -10.57
C LEU A 432 19.42 -3.05 -11.74
N LEU A 433 19.91 -1.81 -11.67
CA LEU A 433 19.85 -0.87 -12.79
C LEU A 433 20.65 -1.37 -14.00
N LEU A 434 21.81 -2.00 -13.77
CA LEU A 434 22.58 -2.63 -14.84
C LEU A 434 21.90 -3.91 -15.37
N GLN A 435 21.13 -4.60 -14.54
CA GLN A 435 20.28 -5.71 -14.98
C GLN A 435 19.12 -5.23 -15.87
N GLU A 436 18.49 -4.11 -15.53
CA GLU A 436 17.44 -3.49 -16.34
C GLU A 436 17.94 -3.05 -17.71
N ASP A 437 19.21 -2.63 -17.80
CA ASP A 437 19.89 -2.38 -19.08
C ASP A 437 20.23 -3.66 -19.87
N GLY A 438 19.95 -4.84 -19.32
CA GLY A 438 20.31 -6.14 -19.91
C GLY A 438 21.80 -6.47 -19.85
N LYS A 439 22.61 -5.76 -19.04
CA LYS A 439 24.07 -5.93 -19.00
C LYS A 439 24.53 -7.09 -18.12
N LEU A 440 23.73 -7.46 -17.11
CA LEU A 440 23.95 -8.62 -16.25
C LEU A 440 22.61 -9.21 -15.80
N SER A 441 22.64 -10.41 -15.22
CA SER A 441 21.58 -10.86 -14.32
C SER A 441 22.14 -11.02 -12.92
N VAL A 442 21.39 -10.65 -11.88
CA VAL A 442 21.82 -10.92 -10.49
C VAL A 442 21.92 -12.43 -10.20
N ASN A 443 21.31 -13.27 -11.05
CA ASN A 443 21.44 -14.73 -10.99
C ASN A 443 22.66 -15.26 -11.76
N ASP A 444 23.43 -14.39 -12.45
CA ASP A 444 24.72 -14.79 -13.03
C ASP A 444 25.66 -15.23 -11.91
N THR A 445 26.46 -16.28 -12.18
CA THR A 445 27.48 -16.74 -11.24
C THR A 445 28.70 -15.83 -11.27
N VAL A 446 29.37 -15.67 -10.12
CA VAL A 446 30.60 -14.88 -9.98
C VAL A 446 31.68 -15.34 -10.95
N SER A 447 31.71 -16.63 -11.28
CA SER A 447 32.70 -17.22 -12.18
C SER A 447 32.71 -16.64 -13.59
N LYS A 448 31.61 -16.02 -14.04
CA LYS A 448 31.54 -15.33 -15.33
C LYS A 448 32.57 -14.20 -15.45
N TRP A 449 32.92 -13.56 -14.32
CA TRP A 449 33.92 -12.50 -14.28
C TRP A 449 35.19 -12.91 -13.52
N TYR A 450 35.05 -13.66 -12.43
CA TYR A 450 36.15 -14.01 -11.54
C TYR A 450 36.20 -15.53 -11.26
N PRO A 451 36.54 -16.36 -12.27
CA PRO A 451 36.48 -17.83 -12.19
C PRO A 451 37.50 -18.46 -11.23
N ARG A 452 38.51 -17.69 -10.80
CA ARG A 452 39.56 -18.17 -9.87
C ARG A 452 39.18 -18.03 -8.39
N LEU A 453 38.07 -17.35 -8.06
CA LEU A 453 37.61 -17.25 -6.68
C LEU A 453 36.98 -18.57 -6.22
N THR A 454 37.10 -18.85 -4.91
CA THR A 454 36.64 -20.10 -4.30
C THR A 454 35.17 -20.36 -4.62
N ARG A 455 34.89 -21.49 -5.28
CA ARG A 455 33.53 -21.94 -5.64
C ARG A 455 32.69 -20.86 -6.35
N SER A 456 33.33 -19.96 -7.09
CA SER A 456 32.66 -18.88 -7.84
C SER A 456 31.62 -19.33 -8.85
N ARG A 457 31.63 -20.61 -9.26
CA ARG A 457 30.61 -21.23 -10.15
C ARG A 457 29.30 -21.55 -9.44
N GLU A 458 29.30 -21.60 -8.11
CA GLU A 458 28.13 -21.94 -7.29
C GLU A 458 27.48 -20.71 -6.63
N ILE A 459 28.14 -19.55 -6.71
CA ILE A 459 27.74 -18.32 -6.04
C ILE A 459 27.23 -17.34 -7.10
N THR A 460 25.99 -16.87 -6.94
CA THR A 460 25.38 -15.82 -7.78
C THR A 460 25.71 -14.43 -7.27
N LEU A 461 25.52 -13.40 -8.09
CA LEU A 461 25.62 -12.01 -7.62
C LEU A 461 24.58 -11.70 -6.53
N LEU A 462 23.39 -12.30 -6.61
CA LEU A 462 22.35 -12.18 -5.60
C LEU A 462 22.82 -12.76 -4.24
N ASP A 463 23.60 -13.84 -4.24
CA ASP A 463 24.18 -14.41 -3.02
C ASP A 463 25.20 -13.47 -2.37
N LEU A 464 25.90 -12.64 -3.16
CA LEU A 464 26.77 -11.58 -2.65
C LEU A 464 25.94 -10.44 -2.05
N ILE A 465 24.92 -9.98 -2.77
CA ILE A 465 24.02 -8.89 -2.35
C ILE A 465 23.35 -9.20 -1.01
N GLN A 466 22.90 -10.45 -0.82
CA GLN A 466 22.11 -10.89 0.33
C GLN A 466 22.92 -11.65 1.40
N HIS A 467 24.26 -11.64 1.33
CA HIS A 467 25.16 -12.21 2.36
C HIS A 467 24.97 -13.71 2.64
N VAL A 468 24.75 -14.50 1.58
CA VAL A 468 24.64 -15.97 1.67
C VAL A 468 25.71 -16.72 0.89
N SER A 469 26.78 -16.02 0.46
CA SER A 469 27.85 -16.59 -0.37
C SER A 469 28.86 -17.47 0.38
N GLY A 470 29.03 -17.26 1.70
CA GLY A 470 30.04 -17.94 2.50
C GLY A 470 31.46 -17.34 2.41
N TYR A 471 31.68 -16.27 1.63
CA TYR A 471 32.99 -15.60 1.60
C TYR A 471 33.29 -14.96 2.96
N ARG A 472 34.49 -15.24 3.49
CA ARG A 472 34.98 -14.67 4.75
C ARG A 472 35.05 -13.15 4.68
N ASP A 473 34.62 -12.48 5.73
CA ASP A 473 34.73 -11.02 5.85
C ASP A 473 36.20 -10.60 6.09
N TYR A 474 36.65 -9.54 5.41
CA TYR A 474 38.01 -9.02 5.61
C TYR A 474 38.10 -8.02 6.75
N TYR A 475 36.98 -7.37 7.11
CA TYR A 475 37.00 -6.25 8.03
C TYR A 475 36.78 -6.72 9.48
N PRO A 476 37.76 -6.58 10.40
CA PRO A 476 37.56 -6.83 11.83
C PRO A 476 36.50 -5.97 12.54
N LEU A 477 36.09 -4.82 11.98
CA LEU A 477 35.13 -3.83 12.52
C LEU A 477 35.50 -3.15 13.85
N ASP A 478 36.25 -3.81 14.74
CA ASP A 478 36.55 -3.30 16.08
C ASP A 478 37.72 -2.30 16.13
N TYR A 479 38.59 -2.31 15.11
CA TYR A 479 39.75 -1.43 15.01
C TYR A 479 40.33 -1.38 13.59
N VAL A 480 41.07 -0.32 13.28
CA VAL A 480 41.89 -0.23 12.07
C VAL A 480 43.27 -0.82 12.34
N ASN A 481 43.55 -1.98 11.77
CA ASN A 481 44.85 -2.62 11.91
C ASN A 481 45.93 -1.94 11.05
N ARG A 482 47.20 -2.27 11.29
CA ARG A 482 48.35 -1.65 10.59
C ARG A 482 48.36 -1.85 9.07
N GLU A 483 47.75 -2.91 8.58
CA GLU A 483 47.61 -3.16 7.14
C GLU A 483 46.50 -2.28 6.56
N MET A 484 45.37 -2.21 7.28
CA MET A 484 44.21 -1.42 6.90
C MET A 484 44.44 0.09 6.95
N SER A 485 45.42 0.58 7.72
CA SER A 485 45.78 2.01 7.70
C SER A 485 46.56 2.45 6.46
N LYS A 486 46.93 1.51 5.58
CA LYS A 486 47.64 1.79 4.31
C LYS A 486 46.71 1.60 3.12
N THR A 487 46.97 2.32 2.04
CA THR A 487 46.24 2.15 0.76
C THR A 487 46.29 0.70 0.27
N THR A 488 45.17 0.24 -0.29
CA THR A 488 45.05 -1.08 -0.92
C THR A 488 44.25 -1.00 -2.22
N THR A 489 44.02 -2.15 -2.86
CA THR A 489 43.15 -2.29 -4.03
C THR A 489 42.11 -3.38 -3.78
N ALA A 490 40.94 -3.30 -4.43
CA ALA A 490 39.94 -4.37 -4.31
C ALA A 490 40.47 -5.70 -4.85
N GLU A 491 41.34 -5.67 -5.86
CA GLU A 491 42.03 -6.84 -6.41
C GLU A 491 42.87 -7.54 -5.35
N HIS A 492 43.61 -6.77 -4.53
CA HIS A 492 44.37 -7.30 -3.41
C HIS A 492 43.46 -7.96 -2.37
N ILE A 493 42.36 -7.30 -2.00
CA ILE A 493 41.37 -7.84 -1.04
C ILE A 493 40.76 -9.14 -1.59
N MET A 494 40.33 -9.15 -2.85
CA MET A 494 39.76 -10.34 -3.51
C MET A 494 40.75 -11.48 -3.60
N GLN A 495 42.02 -11.19 -3.90
CA GLN A 495 43.07 -12.21 -3.94
C GLN A 495 43.35 -12.80 -2.56
N LYS A 496 43.28 -12.00 -1.50
CA LYS A 496 43.59 -12.46 -0.13
C LYS A 496 42.42 -13.17 0.53
N TYR A 497 41.19 -12.67 0.36
CA TYR A 497 40.02 -13.15 1.09
C TYR A 497 39.04 -13.94 0.20
N GLY A 498 38.93 -13.61 -1.08
CA GLY A 498 38.05 -14.30 -2.04
C GLY A 498 38.56 -15.67 -2.50
N THR A 499 39.80 -16.03 -2.17
CA THR A 499 40.40 -17.35 -2.50
C THR A 499 40.56 -18.26 -1.28
N LEU A 500 40.13 -17.81 -0.09
CA LEU A 500 40.09 -18.67 1.10
C LEU A 500 38.95 -19.68 1.00
N PRO A 501 38.99 -20.79 1.76
CA PRO A 501 37.82 -21.64 1.93
C PRO A 501 36.61 -20.83 2.42
N LEU A 502 35.41 -21.16 1.93
CA LEU A 502 34.18 -20.55 2.40
C LEU A 502 33.91 -20.94 3.87
N ASP A 503 33.34 -20.03 4.64
CA ASP A 503 32.96 -20.30 6.05
C ASP A 503 31.73 -21.23 6.16
N PHE A 504 30.96 -21.37 5.08
CA PHE A 504 29.83 -22.29 4.93
C PHE A 504 29.43 -22.46 3.46
N ASP A 505 28.58 -23.44 3.17
CA ASP A 505 28.07 -23.70 1.82
C ASP A 505 27.13 -22.59 1.31
N PRO A 506 27.27 -22.12 0.06
CA PRO A 506 26.43 -21.04 -0.47
C PRO A 506 24.92 -21.29 -0.33
N GLY A 507 24.20 -20.31 0.22
CA GLY A 507 22.76 -20.35 0.43
C GLY A 507 22.30 -21.12 1.67
N THR A 508 23.20 -21.76 2.42
CA THR A 508 22.83 -22.56 3.62
C THR A 508 22.78 -21.74 4.91
N ARG A 509 23.48 -20.61 4.97
CA ARG A 509 23.52 -19.71 6.13
C ARG A 509 23.59 -18.26 5.66
N TRP A 510 23.21 -17.36 6.55
CA TRP A 510 23.45 -15.93 6.39
C TRP A 510 24.65 -15.52 7.26
N SER A 511 25.59 -14.79 6.65
CA SER A 511 26.70 -14.16 7.37
C SER A 511 27.17 -12.93 6.62
N TYR A 512 27.20 -11.82 7.33
CA TYR A 512 27.69 -10.55 6.79
C TYR A 512 29.12 -10.68 6.25
N SER A 513 29.38 -10.09 5.08
CA SER A 513 30.70 -10.13 4.45
C SER A 513 30.92 -8.94 3.52
N ASN A 514 31.90 -8.10 3.84
CA ASN A 514 32.33 -6.98 3.00
C ASN A 514 33.11 -7.47 1.78
N THR A 515 33.76 -8.64 1.87
CA THR A 515 34.42 -9.31 0.73
C THR A 515 33.42 -9.55 -0.41
N GLY A 516 32.19 -9.97 -0.09
CA GLY A 516 31.14 -10.17 -1.10
C GLY A 516 30.80 -8.89 -1.86
N TYR A 517 30.70 -7.75 -1.17
CA TYR A 517 30.44 -6.45 -1.82
C TYR A 517 31.65 -5.91 -2.57
N THR A 518 32.87 -6.22 -2.13
CA THR A 518 34.10 -5.91 -2.87
C THR A 518 34.12 -6.61 -4.23
N ILE A 519 33.77 -7.91 -4.26
CA ILE A 519 33.63 -8.69 -5.49
C ILE A 519 32.52 -8.10 -6.37
N LEU A 520 31.35 -7.79 -5.77
CA LEU A 520 30.23 -7.20 -6.49
C LEU A 520 30.61 -5.89 -7.17
N GLY A 521 31.25 -4.94 -6.45
CA GLY A 521 31.70 -3.67 -7.02
C GLY A 521 32.61 -3.85 -8.24
N ARG A 522 33.56 -4.78 -8.18
CA ARG A 522 34.45 -5.12 -9.30
C ARG A 522 33.72 -5.80 -10.47
N VAL A 523 32.62 -6.51 -10.22
CA VAL A 523 31.73 -7.00 -11.29
C VAL A 523 31.01 -5.82 -11.95
N LEU A 524 30.44 -4.91 -11.16
CA LEU A 524 29.68 -3.77 -11.69
C LEU A 524 30.53 -2.82 -12.54
N GLU A 525 31.77 -2.56 -12.13
CA GLU A 525 32.71 -1.77 -12.96
C GLU A 525 33.03 -2.46 -14.28
N ARG A 526 33.25 -3.78 -14.26
CA ARG A 526 33.56 -4.54 -15.47
C ARG A 526 32.39 -4.63 -16.43
N VAL A 527 31.16 -4.77 -15.91
CA VAL A 527 29.93 -4.79 -16.70
C VAL A 527 29.55 -3.39 -17.19
N GLY A 528 29.74 -2.38 -16.34
CA GLY A 528 29.43 -0.98 -16.65
C GLY A 528 30.46 -0.29 -17.54
N GLY A 529 31.69 -0.81 -17.61
CA GLY A 529 32.80 -0.27 -18.41
C GLY A 529 33.37 1.05 -17.87
N LYS A 530 33.08 1.40 -16.61
CA LYS A 530 33.48 2.65 -15.96
C LYS A 530 33.80 2.40 -14.48
N PRO A 531 34.57 3.28 -13.81
CA PRO A 531 34.77 3.23 -12.36
C PRO A 531 33.44 3.30 -11.59
N LEU A 532 33.39 2.68 -10.40
CA LEU A 532 32.15 2.58 -9.63
C LEU A 532 31.60 3.96 -9.24
N GLU A 533 32.48 4.91 -8.93
CA GLU A 533 32.13 6.31 -8.69
C GLU A 533 31.28 6.89 -9.82
N ALA A 534 31.74 6.74 -11.07
CA ALA A 534 31.04 7.28 -12.24
C ALA A 534 29.69 6.59 -12.46
N LEU A 535 29.61 5.28 -12.22
CA LEU A 535 28.36 4.53 -12.35
C LEU A 535 27.34 4.96 -11.28
N LEU A 536 27.77 5.12 -10.03
CA LEU A 536 26.91 5.58 -8.93
C LEU A 536 26.43 7.02 -9.17
N ASP A 537 27.32 7.91 -9.63
CA ASP A 537 26.98 9.30 -9.92
C ASP A 537 25.97 9.42 -11.07
N GLU A 538 26.26 8.76 -12.19
CA GLU A 538 25.44 8.79 -13.42
C GLU A 538 24.06 8.16 -13.21
N ARG A 539 23.99 7.05 -12.49
CA ARG A 539 22.78 6.21 -12.42
C ARG A 539 21.93 6.49 -11.18
N ILE A 540 22.53 7.04 -10.12
CA ILE A 540 21.84 7.20 -8.83
C ILE A 540 21.96 8.64 -8.32
N PHE A 541 23.17 9.16 -8.10
CA PHE A 541 23.31 10.42 -7.35
C PHE A 541 22.73 11.61 -8.13
N ARG A 542 23.11 11.80 -9.39
CA ARG A 542 22.58 12.92 -10.20
C ARG A 542 21.09 12.78 -10.50
N PRO A 543 20.57 11.62 -10.96
CA PRO A 543 19.14 11.47 -11.25
C PRO A 543 18.24 11.72 -10.03
N LEU A 544 18.72 11.40 -8.82
CA LEU A 544 17.97 11.59 -7.58
C LEU A 544 18.26 12.94 -6.89
N GLY A 545 19.10 13.79 -7.48
CA GLY A 545 19.47 15.09 -6.92
C GLY A 545 20.29 15.01 -5.62
N MET A 546 21.05 13.93 -5.43
CA MET A 546 21.96 13.72 -4.30
C MET A 546 23.31 14.40 -4.54
N LEU A 547 23.30 15.72 -4.73
CA LEU A 547 24.44 16.49 -5.24
C LEU A 547 25.59 16.65 -4.23
N GLN A 548 25.41 16.25 -2.97
CA GLN A 548 26.45 16.29 -1.94
C GLN A 548 27.06 14.90 -1.71
N THR A 549 26.61 13.87 -2.42
CA THR A 549 27.05 12.49 -2.25
C THR A 549 28.25 12.17 -3.15
N MET A 550 29.23 11.46 -2.60
CA MET A 550 30.51 11.15 -3.26
C MET A 550 30.93 9.72 -2.92
N TYR A 551 31.75 9.09 -3.78
CA TYR A 551 32.29 7.76 -3.54
C TYR A 551 33.82 7.79 -3.38
N GLU A 552 34.31 7.24 -2.27
CA GLU A 552 35.74 7.23 -1.85
C GLU A 552 36.52 8.55 -2.10
N PRO A 553 35.99 9.71 -1.69
CA PRO A 553 36.68 10.97 -1.90
C PRO A 553 37.96 11.05 -1.05
N THR A 554 39.09 11.43 -1.65
CA THR A 554 40.38 11.51 -0.94
C THR A 554 40.39 12.65 0.12
N ARG A 555 39.82 13.82 -0.20
CA ARG A 555 39.68 14.98 0.70
C ARG A 555 38.43 15.80 0.36
N PRO A 556 37.22 15.30 0.66
CA PRO A 556 36.00 16.05 0.35
C PRO A 556 35.94 17.36 1.16
N GLU A 557 35.51 18.44 0.51
CA GLU A 557 35.19 19.69 1.19
C GLU A 557 34.02 19.48 2.17
N ARG A 558 33.93 20.30 3.22
CA ARG A 558 32.84 20.28 4.21
C ARG A 558 32.60 18.89 4.83
N ARG A 559 33.64 18.08 4.96
CA ARG A 559 33.57 16.78 5.60
C ARG A 559 33.73 16.90 7.11
N ALA A 560 33.03 16.06 7.86
CA ALA A 560 33.34 15.86 9.26
C ALA A 560 34.64 15.07 9.43
N SER A 561 35.39 15.41 10.48
CA SER A 561 36.47 14.60 11.03
C SER A 561 35.86 13.52 11.92
N GLY A 562 36.31 12.27 11.79
CA GLY A 562 35.85 11.15 12.60
C GLY A 562 36.56 11.10 13.95
N PHE A 563 35.83 10.73 15.01
CA PHE A 563 36.34 10.65 16.37
C PHE A 563 36.06 9.30 17.01
N VAL A 564 36.99 8.82 17.83
CA VAL A 564 36.85 7.60 18.63
C VAL A 564 37.14 7.90 20.09
N SER A 565 36.63 7.05 20.98
CA SER A 565 36.99 7.09 22.40
C SER A 565 37.28 5.69 22.89
N TRP A 566 38.40 5.50 23.60
CA TRP A 566 38.74 4.22 24.21
C TRP A 566 38.16 4.14 25.62
N ALA A 567 37.19 3.23 25.80
CA ALA A 567 36.45 3.06 27.05
C ALA A 567 35.83 4.38 27.55
N LEU A 568 36.28 4.89 28.70
CA LEU A 568 35.80 6.15 29.30
C LEU A 568 36.72 7.35 28.98
N GLY A 569 37.70 7.20 28.09
CA GLY A 569 38.63 8.26 27.69
C GLY A 569 37.97 9.41 26.94
N GLU A 570 38.73 10.46 26.66
CA GLU A 570 38.29 11.60 25.84
C GLU A 570 38.14 11.22 24.36
N MET A 571 37.39 12.05 23.61
CA MET A 571 37.29 11.90 22.16
C MET A 571 38.59 12.31 21.50
N GLU A 572 39.13 11.43 20.65
CA GLU A 572 40.34 11.67 19.87
C GLU A 572 40.09 11.43 18.37
N PRO A 573 40.84 12.08 17.48
CA PRO A 573 40.73 11.82 16.05
C PRO A 573 40.92 10.35 15.71
N ALA A 574 40.00 9.81 14.91
CA ALA A 574 40.03 8.42 14.49
C ALA A 574 41.20 8.14 13.52
N LEU A 575 41.86 6.98 13.70
CA LEU A 575 42.74 6.44 12.67
C LEU A 575 41.89 5.88 11.52
N LEU A 576 41.83 6.59 10.41
CA LEU A 576 41.04 6.17 9.25
C LEU A 576 41.67 4.97 8.52
N GLU A 577 40.81 4.19 7.89
CA GLU A 577 41.19 3.17 6.91
C GLU A 577 41.86 3.83 5.69
N GLY A 578 42.89 3.17 5.16
CA GLY A 578 43.55 3.59 3.94
C GLY A 578 42.63 3.50 2.73
N GLN A 579 42.87 4.36 1.73
CA GLN A 579 42.09 4.39 0.49
C GLN A 579 42.01 2.99 -0.15
N GLY A 580 40.82 2.58 -0.57
CA GLY A 580 40.54 1.30 -1.24
C GLY A 580 40.13 0.16 -0.31
N TRP A 581 40.25 0.30 1.02
CA TRP A 581 39.79 -0.74 1.96
C TRP A 581 38.28 -0.81 2.10
N ILE A 582 37.58 0.32 1.99
CA ILE A 582 36.14 0.38 2.27
C ILE A 582 35.33 0.16 0.99
N GLY A 583 35.67 0.86 -0.10
CA GLY A 583 35.18 0.57 -1.45
C GLY A 583 33.67 0.35 -1.55
N ALA A 584 33.27 -0.62 -2.37
CA ALA A 584 31.86 -0.94 -2.63
C ALA A 584 31.09 -1.43 -1.39
N ALA A 585 31.78 -1.78 -0.32
CA ALA A 585 31.14 -2.20 0.92
C ALA A 585 30.72 -1.03 1.81
N GLY A 586 31.35 0.15 1.68
CA GLY A 586 31.07 1.27 2.60
C GLY A 586 31.52 2.68 2.18
N GLY A 587 32.02 2.86 0.96
CA GLY A 587 32.86 3.99 0.57
C GLY A 587 32.11 5.29 0.26
N ILE A 588 30.78 5.34 0.40
CA ILE A 588 30.02 6.56 0.14
C ILE A 588 30.18 7.55 1.29
N TRP A 589 30.39 8.81 0.93
CA TRP A 589 30.26 9.97 1.82
C TRP A 589 29.04 10.77 1.39
N SER A 590 28.20 11.17 2.35
CA SER A 590 26.91 11.80 2.03
C SER A 590 26.45 12.74 3.14
N THR A 591 25.31 13.39 2.92
CA THR A 591 24.58 14.18 3.91
C THR A 591 23.31 13.45 4.30
N ALA A 592 22.76 13.74 5.49
CA ALA A 592 21.50 13.12 5.91
C ALA A 592 20.36 13.44 4.93
N SER A 593 20.37 14.65 4.33
CA SER A 593 19.38 15.06 3.33
C SER A 593 19.48 14.30 2.01
N ASP A 594 20.68 13.93 1.56
CA ASP A 594 20.85 13.16 0.33
C ASP A 594 20.43 11.70 0.52
N ILE A 595 20.79 11.07 1.64
CA ILE A 595 20.30 9.73 1.98
C ILE A 595 18.76 9.74 2.11
N ALA A 596 18.18 10.79 2.69
CA ALA A 596 16.73 10.92 2.73
C ALA A 596 16.06 11.02 1.33
N ARG A 597 16.74 11.61 0.33
CA ARG A 597 16.26 11.61 -1.08
C ARG A 597 16.33 10.21 -1.67
N TRP A 598 17.39 9.47 -1.38
CA TRP A 598 17.51 8.06 -1.74
C TRP A 598 16.36 7.23 -1.16
N ASP A 599 16.04 7.38 0.13
CA ASP A 599 14.95 6.66 0.77
C ASP A 599 13.59 7.01 0.14
N ILE A 600 13.36 8.30 -0.15
CA ILE A 600 12.14 8.75 -0.86
C ILE A 600 12.03 8.10 -2.24
N ALA A 601 13.13 8.01 -3.00
CA ALA A 601 13.15 7.39 -4.32
C ALA A 601 12.85 5.89 -4.24
N LEU A 602 13.41 5.18 -3.26
CA LEU A 602 13.12 3.76 -3.02
C LEU A 602 11.66 3.51 -2.64
N MET A 603 11.04 4.41 -1.86
CA MET A 603 9.64 4.27 -1.47
C MET A 603 8.65 4.59 -2.60
N ARG A 604 9.05 5.33 -3.63
CA ARG A 604 8.19 5.69 -4.77
C ARG A 604 8.35 4.71 -5.95
N PRO A 605 7.27 4.50 -6.74
CA PRO A 605 7.41 3.80 -8.01
C PRO A 605 8.23 4.64 -9.01
N GLY A 606 8.90 3.98 -9.96
CA GLY A 606 9.53 4.63 -11.12
C GLY A 606 11.05 4.68 -11.11
N PHE A 607 11.73 4.57 -9.96
CA PHE A 607 13.20 4.52 -9.93
C PHE A 607 13.77 3.15 -10.34
N LEU A 608 13.16 2.07 -9.85
CA LEU A 608 13.44 0.69 -10.26
C LEU A 608 12.16 0.09 -10.84
N THR A 609 12.31 -0.83 -11.79
CA THR A 609 11.19 -1.63 -12.29
C THR A 609 10.56 -2.48 -11.17
N PRO A 610 9.27 -2.87 -11.27
CA PRO A 610 8.63 -3.71 -10.26
C PRO A 610 9.41 -5.00 -9.94
N ALA A 611 9.96 -5.66 -10.96
CA ALA A 611 10.77 -6.87 -10.78
C ALA A 611 12.07 -6.61 -10.00
N SER A 612 12.80 -5.54 -10.32
CA SER A 612 13.99 -5.16 -9.54
C SER A 612 13.65 -4.76 -8.11
N ARG A 613 12.51 -4.09 -7.90
CA ARG A 613 12.04 -3.76 -6.54
C ARG A 613 11.76 -5.00 -5.72
N GLU A 614 11.15 -6.02 -6.32
CA GLU A 614 10.92 -7.31 -5.66
C GLU A 614 12.25 -7.95 -5.23
N VAL A 615 13.30 -7.87 -6.05
CA VAL A 615 14.63 -8.35 -5.68
C VAL A 615 15.28 -7.51 -4.58
N LEU A 616 15.20 -6.18 -4.66
CA LEU A 616 15.82 -5.28 -3.68
C LEU A 616 15.19 -5.41 -2.29
N PHE A 617 13.86 -5.49 -2.22
CA PHE A 617 13.11 -5.58 -0.96
C PHE A 617 12.83 -7.03 -0.52
N GLY A 618 13.03 -7.99 -1.41
CA GLY A 618 12.79 -9.41 -1.16
C GLY A 618 13.79 -9.96 -0.14
N GLU A 619 13.25 -10.39 1.00
CA GLU A 619 14.02 -11.06 2.04
C GLU A 619 14.56 -12.39 1.54
N ARG A 620 15.84 -12.66 1.80
CA ARG A 620 16.44 -13.93 1.40
C ARG A 620 15.91 -15.06 2.28
N ILE A 621 15.41 -16.10 1.64
CA ILE A 621 15.06 -17.39 2.24
C ILE A 621 16.24 -18.36 2.05
N LEU A 622 16.69 -18.98 3.13
CA LEU A 622 17.72 -20.01 3.12
C LEU A 622 17.15 -21.34 2.60
N ARG A 623 18.04 -22.30 2.29
CA ARG A 623 17.64 -23.63 1.77
C ARG A 623 16.72 -24.42 2.70
N ASP A 624 16.75 -24.14 4.00
CA ASP A 624 15.89 -24.72 5.03
C ASP A 624 14.58 -23.94 5.24
N SER A 625 14.24 -23.04 4.32
CA SER A 625 13.05 -22.17 4.35
C SER A 625 13.06 -21.13 5.48
N ILE A 626 14.21 -20.86 6.10
CA ILE A 626 14.34 -19.84 7.14
C ILE A 626 14.61 -18.46 6.49
N PRO A 627 13.80 -17.43 6.79
CA PRO A 627 14.08 -16.06 6.37
C PRO A 627 15.27 -15.47 7.12
N THR A 628 16.11 -14.70 6.42
CA THR A 628 17.39 -14.20 6.96
C THR A 628 17.29 -12.88 7.72
N GLY A 629 16.18 -12.16 7.63
CA GLY A 629 16.07 -10.76 8.06
C GLY A 629 16.83 -9.78 7.16
N TYR A 630 17.25 -10.18 5.96
CA TYR A 630 18.08 -9.38 5.07
C TYR A 630 17.69 -9.50 3.60
N ALA A 631 17.70 -8.38 2.88
CA ALA A 631 17.34 -8.23 1.48
C ALA A 631 18.51 -7.61 0.69
N GLY A 632 18.23 -6.80 -0.33
CA GLY A 632 19.24 -6.16 -1.18
C GLY A 632 20.01 -5.03 -0.50
N GLY A 633 20.94 -5.37 0.38
CA GLY A 633 21.68 -4.37 1.18
C GLY A 633 20.83 -3.71 2.25
N LEU A 634 19.76 -4.39 2.72
CA LEU A 634 18.77 -3.87 3.66
C LEU A 634 18.43 -4.94 4.69
N GLY A 635 18.50 -4.59 5.97
CA GLY A 635 17.87 -5.38 7.04
C GLY A 635 16.35 -5.21 6.98
N VAL A 636 15.63 -6.31 7.21
CA VAL A 636 14.17 -6.38 7.18
C VAL A 636 13.67 -6.66 8.59
N ALA A 637 12.78 -5.82 9.09
CA ALA A 637 12.16 -6.00 10.39
C ALA A 637 10.65 -5.78 10.31
N GLN A 638 9.91 -6.44 11.19
CA GLN A 638 8.49 -6.14 11.42
C GLN A 638 8.36 -5.34 12.72
N SER A 639 7.72 -4.18 12.64
CA SER A 639 7.47 -3.32 13.80
C SER A 639 6.06 -2.75 13.74
N GLN A 640 5.26 -3.01 14.77
CA GLN A 640 3.87 -2.52 14.89
C GLN A 640 3.02 -2.79 13.62
N GLY A 641 3.12 -4.00 13.06
CA GLY A 641 2.39 -4.40 11.86
C GLY A 641 2.90 -3.79 10.55
N ARG A 642 4.10 -3.20 10.55
CA ARG A 642 4.74 -2.60 9.38
C ARG A 642 6.06 -3.28 9.07
N THR A 643 6.36 -3.40 7.79
CA THR A 643 7.70 -3.73 7.32
C THR A 643 8.58 -2.49 7.38
N VAL A 644 9.71 -2.62 8.05
CA VAL A 644 10.73 -1.60 8.23
C VAL A 644 11.99 -2.10 7.55
N PHE A 645 12.53 -1.28 6.64
CA PHE A 645 13.84 -1.50 6.06
C PHE A 645 14.84 -0.61 6.75
N GLN A 646 16.01 -1.16 7.06
CA GLN A 646 17.04 -0.43 7.78
C GLN A 646 18.44 -0.89 7.39
N HIS A 647 19.42 -0.01 7.56
CA HIS A 647 20.82 -0.41 7.51
C HIS A 647 21.64 0.50 8.43
N GLY A 648 22.49 -0.10 9.25
CA GLY A 648 23.52 0.61 10.00
C GLY A 648 24.80 0.75 9.18
N GLY A 649 25.56 1.81 9.39
CA GLY A 649 26.86 2.01 8.76
C GLY A 649 27.91 2.33 9.79
N ALA A 650 29.10 1.76 9.62
CA ALA A 650 30.26 2.09 10.43
C ALA A 650 31.52 2.09 9.55
N THR A 651 32.36 3.09 9.78
CA THR A 651 33.77 3.19 9.37
C THR A 651 34.49 3.89 10.53
N SER A 652 35.81 3.83 10.61
CA SER A 652 36.51 4.40 11.75
C SER A 652 36.15 5.88 12.01
N GLY A 653 35.59 6.16 13.19
CA GLY A 653 35.16 7.48 13.61
C GLY A 653 33.81 7.94 13.05
N PHE A 654 33.02 7.06 12.44
CA PHE A 654 31.71 7.40 11.88
C PHE A 654 30.67 6.30 12.09
N SER A 655 29.44 6.72 12.38
CA SER A 655 28.28 5.85 12.51
C SER A 655 27.09 6.42 11.76
N ALA A 656 26.39 5.57 11.01
CA ALA A 656 25.19 5.92 10.27
C ALA A 656 24.03 5.00 10.66
N THR A 657 22.84 5.57 10.77
CA THR A 657 21.57 4.82 10.88
C THR A 657 20.65 5.31 9.79
N ASN A 658 20.24 4.42 8.90
CA ASN A 658 19.19 4.66 7.92
C ASN A 658 18.02 3.70 8.18
N VAL A 659 16.81 4.24 8.35
CA VAL A 659 15.56 3.48 8.54
C VAL A 659 14.49 4.09 7.64
N PHE A 660 13.76 3.28 6.88
CA PHE A 660 12.59 3.73 6.14
C PHE A 660 11.44 2.70 6.17
N ILE A 661 10.23 3.24 6.05
CA ILE A 661 8.96 2.54 6.23
C ILE A 661 8.10 2.82 5.00
N PRO A 662 8.21 2.01 3.93
CA PRO A 662 7.51 2.27 2.67
C PRO A 662 6.00 2.43 2.82
N GLY A 663 5.38 1.60 3.66
CA GLY A 663 3.93 1.63 3.89
C GLY A 663 3.39 2.93 4.51
N ASP A 664 4.26 3.75 5.09
CA ASP A 664 3.92 5.06 5.66
C ASP A 664 4.67 6.21 4.95
N THR A 665 5.44 5.93 3.89
CA THR A 665 6.26 6.90 3.16
C THR A 665 7.16 7.74 4.08
N ALA A 666 7.76 7.10 5.07
CA ALA A 666 8.52 7.74 6.14
C ALA A 666 9.95 7.20 6.24
N ALA A 667 10.89 8.04 6.66
CA ALA A 667 12.29 7.65 6.85
C ALA A 667 12.99 8.49 7.94
N VAL A 668 14.06 7.93 8.49
CA VAL A 668 14.92 8.53 9.51
C VAL A 668 16.37 8.25 9.12
N VAL A 669 17.15 9.32 8.99
CA VAL A 669 18.59 9.25 8.74
C VAL A 669 19.34 9.97 9.86
N LEU A 670 20.31 9.29 10.47
CA LEU A 670 21.17 9.81 11.53
C LEU A 670 22.64 9.52 11.18
N LEU A 671 23.45 10.56 10.96
CA LEU A 671 24.88 10.44 10.64
C LEU A 671 25.71 11.09 11.75
N SER A 672 26.62 10.36 12.36
CA SER A 672 27.51 10.83 13.41
C SER A 672 28.97 10.66 13.02
N ASN A 673 29.82 11.58 13.47
CA ASN A 673 31.28 11.50 13.38
C ASN A 673 31.89 10.95 14.67
N THR A 674 31.25 9.90 15.19
CA THR A 674 31.73 9.06 16.28
C THR A 674 31.34 7.61 15.97
N ASP A 675 32.01 6.62 16.56
CA ASP A 675 31.64 5.20 16.43
C ASP A 675 30.27 4.85 17.05
N GLN A 676 29.67 5.80 17.78
CA GLN A 676 28.36 5.67 18.42
C GLN A 676 27.28 6.47 17.68
N ASN A 677 26.02 6.13 17.94
CA ASN A 677 24.88 6.87 17.41
C ASN A 677 23.73 6.90 18.43
N ILE A 678 22.72 7.73 18.19
CA ILE A 678 21.49 7.75 18.98
C ILE A 678 20.45 6.79 18.39
N SER A 679 19.48 6.37 19.20
CA SER A 679 18.40 5.50 18.72
C SER A 679 17.49 6.21 17.70
N ALA A 680 17.23 5.55 16.57
CA ALA A 680 16.25 6.01 15.57
C ALA A 680 14.78 5.82 16.01
N ALA A 681 14.52 5.05 17.06
CA ALA A 681 13.16 4.64 17.44
C ALA A 681 12.23 5.81 17.84
N PRO A 682 12.67 6.82 18.63
CA PRO A 682 11.85 8.00 18.92
C PRO A 682 11.45 8.77 17.67
N PHE A 683 12.39 8.93 16.73
CA PHE A 683 12.14 9.61 15.46
C PHE A 683 11.23 8.77 14.55
N SER A 684 11.39 7.45 14.53
CA SER A 684 10.53 6.54 13.76
C SER A 684 9.07 6.65 14.21
N ARG A 685 8.82 6.69 15.52
CA ARG A 685 7.47 6.95 16.07
C ARG A 685 6.93 8.33 15.73
N MET A 686 7.81 9.31 15.57
CA MET A 686 7.44 10.66 15.17
C MET A 686 7.04 10.70 13.69
N VAL A 687 7.83 10.12 12.78
CA VAL A 687 7.53 10.15 11.34
C VAL A 687 6.48 9.13 10.91
N SER A 688 6.27 8.07 11.70
CA SER A 688 5.29 7.00 11.47
C SER A 688 4.60 6.67 12.81
N PRO A 689 3.64 7.51 13.25
CA PRO A 689 2.92 7.28 14.50
C PRO A 689 2.11 5.98 14.45
N PRO A 690 1.89 5.30 15.59
CA PRO A 690 1.13 4.05 15.62
C PRO A 690 -0.24 4.23 14.96
N ARG A 691 -0.63 3.31 14.06
CA ARG A 691 -2.02 3.27 13.58
C ARG A 691 -2.90 2.93 14.78
N SER A 692 -4.01 3.64 14.95
CA SER A 692 -5.03 3.24 15.93
C SER A 692 -5.50 1.83 15.57
N THR A 693 -5.06 0.83 16.31
CA THR A 693 -5.45 -0.55 16.07
C THR A 693 -6.83 -0.75 16.69
N ALA A 694 -7.84 -1.01 15.87
CA ALA A 694 -9.00 -1.75 16.35
C ALA A 694 -8.51 -3.08 16.95
N PRO A 695 -9.10 -3.56 18.06
CA PRO A 695 -8.66 -4.79 18.70
C PRO A 695 -8.71 -5.96 17.70
N PRO A 696 -7.75 -6.90 17.76
CA PRO A 696 -7.74 -8.04 16.84
C PRO A 696 -9.03 -8.82 16.99
N ALA A 697 -9.65 -9.17 15.85
CA ALA A 697 -10.79 -10.08 15.82
C ALA A 697 -10.44 -11.37 16.58
N PRO A 698 -11.33 -11.89 17.44
CA PRO A 698 -11.05 -13.12 18.16
C PRO A 698 -10.74 -14.23 17.14
N ARG A 699 -9.58 -14.88 17.31
CA ARG A 699 -9.22 -16.07 16.54
C ARG A 699 -10.37 -17.07 16.65
N ARG A 700 -10.97 -17.44 15.52
CA ARG A 700 -11.77 -18.66 15.44
C ARG A 700 -10.88 -19.81 15.90
N THR A 701 -11.15 -20.33 17.09
CA THR A 701 -10.67 -21.64 17.49
C THR A 701 -11.13 -22.62 16.42
N GLN A 702 -10.18 -23.21 15.71
CA GLN A 702 -10.43 -24.45 14.99
C GLN A 702 -10.84 -25.47 16.06
N THR A 703 -12.11 -25.86 16.04
CA THR A 703 -12.57 -27.04 16.74
C THR A 703 -11.73 -28.21 16.24
N ALA A 704 -10.96 -28.80 17.16
CA ALA A 704 -10.23 -30.03 16.92
C ALA A 704 -11.21 -31.10 16.42
N MET A 705 -10.97 -31.64 15.23
CA MET A 705 -11.61 -32.87 14.81
C MET A 705 -11.16 -34.00 15.73
N THR A 706 -12.12 -34.57 16.46
CA THR A 706 -11.95 -35.81 17.22
C THR A 706 -11.55 -36.95 16.25
N PRO A 707 -10.53 -37.77 16.55
CA PRO A 707 -10.23 -38.93 15.73
C PRO A 707 -11.34 -39.99 15.87
N PRO A 708 -11.66 -40.77 14.82
CA PRO A 708 -12.63 -41.86 14.94
C PRO A 708 -12.06 -43.01 15.76
N THR A 709 -12.88 -43.53 16.65
CA THR A 709 -12.63 -44.72 17.47
C THR A 709 -12.39 -45.96 16.59
N PRO A 710 -11.45 -46.87 16.93
CA PRO A 710 -11.29 -48.12 16.20
C PRO A 710 -12.51 -49.01 16.45
N ARG A 711 -13.12 -49.52 15.38
CA ARG A 711 -13.98 -50.71 15.48
C ARG A 711 -13.06 -51.92 15.62
N GLY A 712 -13.17 -52.62 16.74
CA GLY A 712 -12.76 -54.02 16.79
C GLY A 712 -13.73 -54.85 15.97
N ASP A 713 -13.19 -55.80 15.20
CA ASP A 713 -13.67 -57.17 15.03
C ASP A 713 -12.76 -57.85 13.99
N GLY A 714 -12.06 -58.92 14.40
CA GLY A 714 -11.31 -59.84 13.53
C GLY A 714 -9.80 -59.76 13.63
#